data_AF-A0A349JBD6-F1
#
_entry.id   AF-A0A349JBD6-F1
#
_cell.length_a   1.000
_cell.length_b   1.000
_cell.length_c   1.000
_cell.angle_alpha   90.00
_cell.angle_beta   90.00
_cell.angle_gamma   90.00
#
_symmetry.space_group_name_H-M   'P 1'
#
loop_
_entity.id
_entity.type
_entity.pdbx_description
1 polymer ?
#
loop_
_entity_poly.entity_id
_entity_poly.type
_entity_poly.pdbx_seq_one_letter_code
_entity_poly.pdbx_strand_id
1 'polypeptide(L)'
;MLMLEDYLQARPQDRARLANAAASGRLAVGPLWCQPDVYCTGGEALLRNLREGARWCAAHGATPSPVLHLADTFGLIPELPMLAAGFGLGGISFMRGMAGQVPGLVTMESIQGIDPQVPQDTRWFRWAGPDGSSLPTIRLRHGYASTAASRWFVRATGTYDFERYVGHLRAAAREWDSPGHPVVLTMSGVDHMIPWERQQEAHAAASDGDYRFIASTFAAVLAALQEAGEEGWPRFAGEFHGSGAASVLGGTITSRVHLKSRNAAIEQLLVHQAEPTLALNRLLGDRDPACDALGHAWRSLLLTHPHDDICGCSVDAVHHRNESDHEQAWHAADALRRRAMQRLSARLGGPGPDKRRPAILMLNHYGVARRAPVRLAFDYEGQIEWGDIRRPASFRIVDGDGAEIPFRETSHGQSDEHPRLVSHLELHPQLPPGQPVRCFIEAIDTPMFREAVDGESLGADNGRLQVVVHRDGTFDLRDLRSGRQARRLGALVSQSDIGDTYDFSDIPGEVPRSSAGGVCRLRRRSWVGGLIELIAEGSLRLPMAVDSATRTPSADLIDLPFTLTLVLAPGSDRLEVTLRLTNTAADHRLRWHLPLPEAASDSLAGIKFQTVRRPVGSAPVGAVAPRIFPEHPCDLFAAAGGLAVFSAFPRNYEVVAGADGQELALSVLRSVSWLTNP
;
A
#
# COMPACT_ATOMS: atom_id res chain seq x y z
N MET A 1 10.96 -5.57 -17.13
CA MET A 1 11.22 -6.90 -17.73
C MET A 1 9.95 -7.62 -18.16
N LEU A 2 8.84 -7.51 -17.42
CA LEU A 2 7.54 -8.11 -17.73
C LEU A 2 7.16 -8.01 -19.23
N MET A 3 7.21 -6.82 -19.83
CA MET A 3 6.93 -6.64 -21.27
C MET A 3 7.78 -7.51 -22.22
N LEU A 4 9.05 -7.81 -21.85
CA LEU A 4 9.91 -8.68 -22.64
C LEU A 4 9.53 -10.15 -22.48
N GLU A 5 9.01 -10.55 -21.31
CA GLU A 5 8.44 -11.87 -21.10
C GLU A 5 7.15 -12.04 -21.93
N ASP A 6 6.26 -11.04 -21.91
CA ASP A 6 5.04 -11.02 -22.73
C ASP A 6 5.36 -11.14 -24.22
N TYR A 7 6.39 -10.41 -24.67
CA TYR A 7 6.89 -10.51 -26.04
C TYR A 7 7.34 -11.94 -26.38
N LEU A 8 8.14 -12.58 -25.51
CA LEU A 8 8.64 -13.93 -25.74
C LEU A 8 7.55 -15.01 -25.59
N GLN A 9 6.46 -14.73 -24.88
CA GLN A 9 5.29 -15.59 -24.87
C GLN A 9 4.61 -15.61 -26.25
N ALA A 10 4.51 -14.46 -26.91
CA ALA A 10 3.95 -14.34 -28.26
C ALA A 10 4.94 -14.73 -29.38
N ARG A 11 6.25 -14.50 -29.17
CA ARG A 11 7.33 -14.70 -30.14
C ARG A 11 8.49 -15.51 -29.53
N PRO A 12 8.26 -16.77 -29.12
CA PRO A 12 9.28 -17.58 -28.45
C PRO A 12 10.55 -17.80 -29.29
N GLN A 13 10.43 -17.80 -30.62
CA GLN A 13 11.55 -17.93 -31.56
C GLN A 13 12.58 -16.79 -31.47
N ASP A 14 12.18 -15.62 -30.97
CA ASP A 14 13.06 -14.44 -30.89
C ASP A 14 13.95 -14.42 -29.64
N ARG A 15 13.88 -15.46 -28.79
CA ARG A 15 14.64 -15.54 -27.53
C ARG A 15 16.13 -15.28 -27.71
N ALA A 16 16.77 -15.92 -28.69
CA ALA A 16 18.20 -15.74 -28.94
C ALA A 16 18.51 -14.33 -29.45
N ARG A 17 17.66 -13.76 -30.31
CA ARG A 17 17.81 -12.38 -30.81
C ARG A 17 17.73 -11.36 -29.67
N LEU A 18 16.76 -11.54 -28.78
CA LEU A 18 16.54 -10.67 -27.63
C LEU A 18 17.71 -10.77 -26.65
N ALA A 19 18.16 -11.98 -26.30
CA ALA A 19 19.32 -12.19 -25.45
C ALA A 19 20.59 -11.53 -26.04
N ASN A 20 20.84 -11.71 -27.34
CA ASN A 20 21.98 -11.08 -28.02
C ASN A 20 21.89 -9.54 -28.00
N ALA A 21 20.70 -8.97 -28.19
CA ALA A 21 20.50 -7.52 -28.14
C ALA A 21 20.71 -6.95 -26.72
N ALA A 22 20.26 -7.66 -25.69
CA ALA A 22 20.44 -7.28 -24.30
C ALA A 22 21.91 -7.42 -23.87
N ALA A 23 22.55 -8.55 -24.18
CA ALA A 23 23.96 -8.80 -23.86
C ALA A 23 24.90 -7.82 -24.58
N SER A 24 24.59 -7.41 -25.81
CA SER A 24 25.38 -6.43 -26.54
C SER A 24 25.09 -4.96 -26.15
N GLY A 25 24.19 -4.72 -25.18
CA GLY A 25 23.78 -3.37 -24.77
C GLY A 25 22.94 -2.59 -25.79
N ARG A 26 22.51 -3.21 -26.90
CA ARG A 26 21.60 -2.58 -27.88
C ARG A 26 20.18 -2.45 -27.33
N LEU A 27 19.81 -3.30 -26.39
CA LEU A 27 18.60 -3.22 -25.59
C LEU A 27 19.00 -3.05 -24.12
N ALA A 28 18.82 -1.85 -23.57
CA ALA A 28 18.99 -1.62 -22.14
C ALA A 28 17.84 -2.31 -21.37
N VAL A 29 18.19 -3.06 -20.33
CA VAL A 29 17.24 -3.88 -19.55
C VAL A 29 17.41 -3.67 -18.05
N GLY A 30 16.38 -3.99 -17.28
CA GLY A 30 16.36 -3.88 -15.82
C GLY A 30 16.37 -2.43 -15.29
N PRO A 31 16.60 -2.26 -13.98
CA PRO A 31 16.78 -3.31 -12.96
C PRO A 31 15.46 -3.92 -12.46
N LEU A 32 14.32 -3.25 -12.69
CA LEU A 32 13.02 -3.70 -12.22
C LEU A 32 12.36 -4.74 -13.15
N TRP A 33 11.61 -5.67 -12.56
CA TRP A 33 10.76 -6.60 -13.31
C TRP A 33 9.51 -5.91 -13.87
N CYS A 34 8.79 -5.10 -13.08
CA CYS A 34 7.74 -4.18 -13.54
C CYS A 34 7.95 -2.79 -12.92
N GLN A 35 7.27 -1.73 -13.40
CA GLN A 35 7.35 -0.40 -12.77
C GLN A 35 6.28 -0.25 -11.69
N PRO A 36 6.62 -0.36 -10.39
CA PRO A 36 5.62 -0.41 -9.35
C PRO A 36 5.19 0.98 -8.87
N ASP A 37 4.06 1.05 -8.19
CA ASP A 37 3.82 2.13 -7.23
C ASP A 37 4.41 1.78 -5.86
N VAL A 38 5.19 2.70 -5.29
CA VAL A 38 5.99 2.44 -4.07
C VAL A 38 5.21 2.65 -2.77
N TYR A 39 4.02 3.27 -2.83
CA TYR A 39 3.15 3.45 -1.67
C TYR A 39 2.10 2.34 -1.57
N CYS A 40 1.56 1.88 -2.70
CA CYS A 40 0.50 0.87 -2.77
C CYS A 40 0.99 -0.58 -2.65
N THR A 41 2.28 -0.85 -2.87
CA THR A 41 2.89 -2.19 -2.79
C THR A 41 3.82 -2.31 -1.58
N GLY A 42 3.95 -3.48 -0.94
CA GLY A 42 4.78 -3.64 0.27
C GLY A 42 6.28 -3.57 0.03
N GLY A 43 7.04 -3.30 1.10
CA GLY A 43 8.49 -3.20 1.04
C GLY A 43 9.17 -4.49 0.55
N GLU A 44 8.72 -5.65 1.01
CA GLU A 44 9.22 -6.95 0.51
C GLU A 44 8.91 -7.15 -0.97
N ALA A 45 7.74 -6.70 -1.45
CA ALA A 45 7.39 -6.79 -2.86
C ALA A 45 8.33 -5.95 -3.74
N LEU A 46 8.74 -4.76 -3.29
CA LEU A 46 9.75 -3.95 -3.98
C LEU A 46 11.10 -4.69 -4.09
N LEU A 47 11.54 -5.37 -3.02
CA LEU A 47 12.73 -6.23 -3.04
C LEU A 47 12.54 -7.40 -4.03
N ARG A 48 11.36 -8.02 -4.06
CA ARG A 48 11.08 -9.15 -4.97
C ARG A 48 11.07 -8.69 -6.43
N ASN A 49 10.56 -7.50 -6.71
CA ASN A 49 10.54 -6.90 -8.04
C ASN A 49 11.98 -6.70 -8.58
N LEU A 50 12.87 -6.12 -7.78
CA LEU A 50 14.29 -5.99 -8.14
C LEU A 50 14.97 -7.34 -8.31
N ARG A 51 14.68 -8.31 -7.42
CA ARG A 51 15.24 -9.66 -7.51
C ARG A 51 14.80 -10.40 -8.78
N GLU A 52 13.54 -10.30 -9.17
CA GLU A 52 13.04 -10.90 -10.42
C GLU A 52 13.61 -10.20 -11.66
N GLY A 53 13.82 -8.88 -11.61
CA GLY A 53 14.48 -8.14 -12.69
C GLY A 53 15.93 -8.58 -12.89
N ALA A 54 16.69 -8.70 -11.80
CA ALA A 54 18.06 -9.23 -11.81
C ALA A 54 18.12 -10.69 -12.31
N ARG A 55 17.20 -11.53 -11.84
CA ARG A 55 17.07 -12.94 -12.28
C ARG A 55 16.82 -13.03 -13.78
N TRP A 56 15.92 -12.20 -14.32
CA TRP A 56 15.64 -12.17 -15.75
C TRP A 56 16.89 -11.78 -16.56
N CYS A 57 17.63 -10.76 -16.11
CA CYS A 57 18.85 -10.30 -16.78
C CYS A 57 19.91 -11.42 -16.81
N ALA A 58 20.15 -12.07 -15.66
CA ALA A 58 21.09 -13.19 -15.56
C ALA A 58 20.70 -14.36 -16.48
N ALA A 59 19.41 -14.71 -16.57
CA ALA A 59 18.91 -15.78 -17.44
C ALA A 59 19.10 -15.49 -18.94
N HIS A 60 19.30 -14.23 -19.33
CA HIS A 60 19.53 -13.81 -20.72
C HIS A 60 20.95 -13.30 -20.98
N GLY A 61 21.88 -13.50 -20.04
CA GLY A 61 23.28 -13.03 -20.17
C GLY A 61 23.42 -11.51 -20.24
N ALA A 62 22.43 -10.77 -19.75
CA ALA A 62 22.40 -9.31 -19.77
C ALA A 62 22.84 -8.73 -18.42
N THR A 63 23.46 -7.54 -18.48
CA THR A 63 23.73 -6.75 -17.28
C THR A 63 22.55 -5.79 -17.05
N PRO A 64 21.92 -5.78 -15.86
CA PRO A 64 20.86 -4.82 -15.58
C PRO A 64 21.42 -3.39 -15.61
N SER A 65 20.58 -2.43 -16.00
CA SER A 65 20.88 -1.01 -15.89
C SER A 65 21.31 -0.68 -14.44
N PRO A 66 22.41 0.07 -14.23
CA PRO A 66 22.84 0.50 -12.91
C PRO A 66 21.96 1.63 -12.36
N VAL A 67 20.97 2.11 -13.14
CA VAL A 67 20.05 3.18 -12.74
C VAL A 67 18.68 2.59 -12.44
N LEU A 68 18.19 2.83 -11.21
CA LEU A 68 16.80 2.60 -10.86
C LEU A 68 15.91 3.63 -11.56
N HIS A 69 15.15 3.20 -12.56
CA HIS A 69 14.34 4.09 -13.40
C HIS A 69 12.87 4.06 -13.01
N LEU A 70 12.38 5.18 -12.49
CA LEU A 70 11.04 5.40 -11.94
C LEU A 70 10.41 6.62 -12.64
N ALA A 71 10.33 6.56 -13.97
CA ALA A 71 9.91 7.68 -14.79
C ALA A 71 8.55 8.24 -14.40
N ASP A 72 7.58 7.37 -14.07
CA ASP A 72 6.20 7.79 -13.83
C ASP A 72 5.65 7.34 -12.47
N THR A 73 6.51 7.04 -11.49
CA THR A 73 6.06 6.64 -10.16
C THR A 73 5.44 7.82 -9.39
N PHE A 74 4.32 7.58 -8.72
CA PHE A 74 3.44 8.59 -8.09
C PHE A 74 3.95 9.01 -6.71
N GLY A 75 5.06 9.77 -6.74
CA GLY A 75 5.84 10.11 -5.56
C GLY A 75 6.80 8.98 -5.15
N LEU A 76 7.71 9.28 -4.22
CA LEU A 76 8.85 8.41 -3.95
C LEU A 76 9.19 8.34 -2.46
N ILE A 77 9.35 7.11 -1.95
CA ILE A 77 9.72 6.84 -0.56
C ILE A 77 11.21 7.16 -0.31
N PRO A 78 11.59 7.56 0.92
CA PRO A 78 12.98 7.91 1.23
C PRO A 78 13.97 6.73 1.17
N GLU A 79 13.48 5.49 1.17
CA GLU A 79 14.30 4.27 1.12
C GLU A 79 14.87 3.95 -0.25
N LEU A 80 14.45 4.61 -1.33
CA LEU A 80 14.89 4.24 -2.66
C LEU A 80 16.43 4.25 -2.84
N PRO A 81 17.21 5.20 -2.27
CA PRO A 81 18.66 5.10 -2.27
C PRO A 81 19.21 3.86 -1.54
N MET A 82 18.63 3.52 -0.38
CA MET A 82 18.99 2.33 0.39
C MET A 82 18.72 1.05 -0.42
N LEU A 83 17.52 0.94 -0.98
CA LEU A 83 17.12 -0.21 -1.78
C LEU A 83 17.98 -0.35 -3.04
N ALA A 84 18.21 0.76 -3.76
CA ALA A 84 19.03 0.77 -4.96
C ALA A 84 20.48 0.36 -4.64
N ALA A 85 21.09 0.96 -3.61
CA ALA A 85 22.46 0.63 -3.19
C ALA A 85 22.58 -0.83 -2.71
N GLY A 86 21.58 -1.34 -1.97
CA GLY A 86 21.54 -2.73 -1.52
C GLY A 86 21.49 -3.77 -2.65
N PHE A 87 20.99 -3.38 -3.83
CA PHE A 87 21.05 -4.19 -5.06
C PHE A 87 22.25 -3.87 -5.96
N GLY A 88 23.19 -3.05 -5.49
CA GLY A 88 24.39 -2.66 -6.23
C GLY A 88 24.14 -1.68 -7.38
N LEU A 89 23.02 -0.95 -7.36
CA LEU A 89 22.73 0.09 -8.35
C LEU A 89 23.50 1.37 -8.04
N GLY A 90 23.94 2.06 -9.10
CA GLY A 90 24.80 3.25 -9.03
C GLY A 90 24.06 4.58 -9.16
N GLY A 91 22.76 4.59 -9.48
CA GLY A 91 22.00 5.82 -9.57
C GLY A 91 20.49 5.62 -9.62
N ILE A 92 19.75 6.73 -9.56
CA ILE A 92 18.28 6.77 -9.61
C ILE A 92 17.85 7.77 -10.68
N SER A 93 16.74 7.52 -11.36
CA SER A 93 16.09 8.51 -12.22
C SER A 93 14.58 8.51 -12.02
N PHE A 94 13.98 9.71 -12.00
CA PHE A 94 12.54 9.89 -11.82
C PHE A 94 12.04 11.22 -12.38
N MET A 95 10.73 11.36 -12.59
CA MET A 95 10.09 12.62 -13.00
C MET A 95 9.36 13.33 -11.86
N ARG A 96 8.52 12.60 -11.11
CA ARG A 96 7.56 13.14 -10.14
C ARG A 96 8.12 13.18 -8.71
N GLY A 97 7.54 14.05 -7.87
CA GLY A 97 7.78 14.04 -6.42
C GLY A 97 8.65 15.18 -5.88
N MET A 98 9.40 15.89 -6.74
CA MET A 98 10.17 17.08 -6.34
C MET A 98 9.35 18.35 -6.59
N ALA A 99 8.89 18.99 -5.51
CA ALA A 99 8.27 20.31 -5.55
C ALA A 99 9.33 21.42 -5.58
N GLY A 100 9.10 22.43 -6.44
CA GLY A 100 9.63 23.78 -6.24
C GLY A 100 8.50 24.58 -5.59
N GLN A 101 8.71 25.04 -4.35
CA GLN A 101 7.74 25.76 -3.51
C GLN A 101 6.40 25.05 -3.25
N VAL A 102 6.39 24.13 -2.27
CA VAL A 102 5.20 23.84 -1.47
C VAL A 102 5.65 23.75 0.01
N PRO A 103 5.09 24.56 0.93
CA PRO A 103 5.36 24.42 2.36
C PRO A 103 4.97 23.02 2.84
N GLY A 104 5.92 22.28 3.41
CA GLY A 104 5.64 21.03 4.14
C GLY A 104 6.31 19.77 3.61
N LEU A 105 7.06 19.82 2.52
CA LEU A 105 7.93 18.72 2.06
C LEU A 105 9.37 19.22 1.88
N VAL A 106 10.29 18.47 2.51
CA VAL A 106 11.65 18.83 2.94
C VAL A 106 11.66 19.64 4.25
N THR A 107 11.79 18.93 5.37
CA THR A 107 12.98 19.04 6.24
C THR A 107 13.00 17.90 7.27
N MET A 108 14.12 17.16 7.31
CA MET A 108 14.66 16.70 8.59
C MET A 108 15.48 17.87 9.13
N GLU A 109 14.89 18.68 10.01
CA GLU A 109 15.56 19.82 10.68
C GLU A 109 16.81 19.45 11.48
N SER A 110 17.21 18.17 11.50
CA SER A 110 18.38 17.66 12.24
C SER A 110 19.65 17.45 11.40
N ILE A 111 19.63 17.68 10.08
CA ILE A 111 20.84 17.55 9.24
C ILE A 111 21.35 18.95 8.86
N GLN A 112 22.44 19.38 9.49
CA GLN A 112 23.12 20.64 9.14
C GLN A 112 23.53 20.63 7.65
N GLY A 113 23.13 21.65 6.89
CA GLY A 113 23.63 21.92 5.53
C GLY A 113 22.73 21.59 4.33
N ILE A 114 21.41 21.42 4.50
CA ILE A 114 20.45 21.17 3.39
C ILE A 114 19.58 22.42 3.15
N ASP A 115 19.45 22.85 1.89
CA ASP A 115 18.61 23.99 1.47
C ASP A 115 17.11 23.61 1.50
N PRO A 116 16.24 24.38 2.18
CA PRO A 116 14.79 24.12 2.24
C PRO A 116 14.05 24.36 0.92
N GLN A 117 14.68 24.92 -0.12
CA GLN A 117 14.10 25.02 -1.45
C GLN A 117 14.90 24.16 -2.44
N VAL A 118 14.23 23.23 -3.11
CA VAL A 118 14.82 22.57 -4.29
C VAL A 118 14.79 23.60 -5.42
N PRO A 119 15.96 24.07 -5.93
CA PRO A 119 15.98 25.00 -7.07
C PRO A 119 15.21 24.40 -8.26
N GLN A 120 14.35 25.20 -8.90
CA GLN A 120 13.47 24.70 -9.97
C GLN A 120 14.25 24.11 -11.16
N ASP A 121 15.49 24.54 -11.36
CA ASP A 121 16.44 24.11 -12.37
C ASP A 121 17.27 22.87 -11.98
N THR A 122 17.09 22.33 -10.77
CA THR A 122 17.77 21.11 -10.33
C THR A 122 17.47 19.94 -11.27
N ARG A 123 18.53 19.40 -11.90
CA ARG A 123 18.49 18.20 -12.75
C ARG A 123 19.29 17.03 -12.16
N TRP A 124 20.37 17.34 -11.47
CA TRP A 124 21.35 16.39 -10.95
C TRP A 124 21.59 16.69 -9.48
N PHE A 125 21.58 15.66 -8.65
CA PHE A 125 21.77 15.80 -7.21
C PHE A 125 22.13 14.47 -6.58
N ARG A 126 22.58 14.48 -5.32
CA ARG A 126 22.73 13.27 -4.51
C ARG A 126 21.52 13.06 -3.62
N TRP A 127 20.88 11.90 -3.71
CA TRP A 127 19.79 11.53 -2.82
C TRP A 127 20.28 10.60 -1.72
N ALA A 128 20.15 11.04 -0.46
CA ALA A 128 20.51 10.24 0.71
C ALA A 128 19.32 9.41 1.24
N GLY A 129 19.57 8.12 1.47
CA GLY A 129 18.65 7.20 2.14
C GLY A 129 18.83 7.21 3.66
N PRO A 130 17.87 6.63 4.41
CA PRO A 130 17.87 6.64 5.87
C PRO A 130 19.01 5.81 6.50
N ASP A 131 19.61 4.88 5.76
CA ASP A 131 20.76 4.07 6.17
C ASP A 131 22.12 4.77 5.94
N GLY A 132 22.10 6.00 5.41
CA GLY A 132 23.31 6.75 5.04
C GLY A 132 23.80 6.50 3.61
N SER A 133 23.17 5.58 2.86
CA SER A 133 23.41 5.46 1.41
C SER A 133 23.17 6.80 0.72
N SER A 134 23.91 7.09 -0.35
CA SER A 134 23.74 8.32 -1.11
C SER A 134 24.10 8.10 -2.57
N LEU A 135 23.08 8.21 -3.44
CA LEU A 135 23.21 7.89 -4.85
C LEU A 135 23.03 9.12 -5.76
N PRO A 136 23.83 9.23 -6.84
CA PRO A 136 23.57 10.15 -7.94
C PRO A 136 22.15 9.97 -8.48
N THR A 137 21.45 11.08 -8.66
CA THR A 137 20.04 11.08 -9.02
C THR A 137 19.76 12.04 -10.18
N ILE A 138 19.04 11.53 -11.18
CA ILE A 138 18.68 12.19 -12.42
C ILE A 138 17.20 12.56 -12.38
N ARG A 139 16.89 13.85 -12.29
CA ARG A 139 15.52 14.35 -12.38
C ARG A 139 15.16 14.60 -13.84
N LEU A 140 14.12 13.92 -14.31
CA LEU A 140 13.50 14.14 -15.63
C LEU A 140 12.61 15.40 -15.58
N ARG A 141 13.21 16.57 -15.34
CA ARG A 141 12.51 17.86 -15.15
C ARG A 141 11.51 18.17 -16.25
N HIS A 142 11.89 17.90 -17.50
CA HIS A 142 11.08 18.17 -18.69
C HIS A 142 10.14 17.02 -19.07
N GLY A 143 10.04 16.03 -18.20
CA GLY A 143 9.28 14.81 -18.38
C GLY A 143 10.00 13.75 -19.21
N TYR A 144 9.51 12.51 -19.10
CA TYR A 144 10.00 11.38 -19.89
C TYR A 144 9.56 11.43 -21.36
N ALA A 145 8.73 12.41 -21.74
CA ALA A 145 8.26 12.66 -23.10
C ALA A 145 8.82 13.96 -23.73
N SER A 146 9.90 14.50 -23.15
CA SER A 146 10.41 15.84 -23.45
C SER A 146 10.75 16.07 -24.93
N THR A 147 11.19 15.04 -25.65
CA THR A 147 11.50 15.10 -27.10
C THR A 147 10.89 13.92 -27.85
N ALA A 148 9.71 13.44 -27.44
CA ALA A 148 9.00 12.37 -28.12
C ALA A 148 8.59 12.79 -29.55
N ALA A 149 8.97 11.98 -30.55
CA ALA A 149 8.68 12.30 -31.95
C ALA A 149 7.17 12.30 -32.27
N SER A 150 6.36 11.55 -31.51
CA SER A 150 4.90 11.45 -31.66
C SER A 150 4.18 12.81 -31.57
N ARG A 151 4.76 13.81 -30.88
CA ARG A 151 4.23 15.18 -30.83
C ARG A 151 4.26 15.91 -32.18
N TRP A 152 5.06 15.41 -33.12
CA TRP A 152 5.26 15.98 -34.45
C TRP A 152 4.62 15.12 -35.54
N PHE A 153 3.79 14.15 -35.14
CA PHE A 153 2.97 13.38 -36.06
C PHE A 153 1.76 14.21 -36.53
N VAL A 154 1.68 14.45 -37.83
CA VAL A 154 0.62 15.23 -38.46
C VAL A 154 -0.48 14.28 -38.92
N ARG A 155 -1.55 14.16 -38.12
CA ARG A 155 -2.68 13.25 -38.40
C ARG A 155 -3.33 13.49 -39.77
N ALA A 156 -3.37 14.73 -40.24
CA ALA A 156 -3.97 15.10 -41.52
C ALA A 156 -3.21 14.52 -42.73
N THR A 157 -1.88 14.40 -42.64
CA THR A 157 -1.02 13.88 -43.71
C THR A 157 -0.58 12.45 -43.47
N GLY A 158 -0.73 11.94 -42.24
CA GLY A 158 -0.25 10.63 -41.83
C GLY A 158 1.28 10.54 -41.74
N THR A 159 1.98 11.68 -41.63
CA THR A 159 3.44 11.76 -41.64
C THR A 159 3.99 12.50 -40.43
N TYR A 160 5.28 12.32 -40.15
CA TYR A 160 6.01 13.11 -39.15
C TYR A 160 6.59 14.37 -39.80
N ASP A 161 6.50 15.49 -39.09
CA ASP A 161 7.16 16.74 -39.46
C ASP A 161 8.63 16.72 -39.03
N PHE A 162 9.50 16.26 -39.94
CA PHE A 162 10.93 16.05 -39.66
C PHE A 162 11.65 17.35 -39.30
N GLU A 163 11.45 18.43 -40.06
CA GLU A 163 12.13 19.71 -39.85
C GLU A 163 11.72 20.34 -38.52
N ARG A 164 10.42 20.27 -38.18
CA ARG A 164 9.93 20.79 -36.90
C ARG A 164 10.47 20.00 -35.71
N TYR A 165 10.61 18.68 -35.84
CA TYR A 165 11.26 17.87 -34.81
C TYR A 165 12.74 18.21 -34.64
N VAL A 166 13.49 18.33 -35.74
CA VAL A 166 14.91 18.75 -35.71
C VAL A 166 15.06 20.13 -35.07
N GLY A 167 14.18 21.08 -35.41
CA GLY A 167 14.13 22.41 -34.79
C GLY A 167 13.88 22.34 -33.29
N HIS A 168 12.96 21.47 -32.84
CA HIS A 168 12.70 21.26 -31.41
C HIS A 168 13.91 20.69 -30.68
N LEU A 169 14.60 19.70 -31.25
CA LEU A 169 15.82 19.15 -30.65
C LEU A 169 16.87 20.24 -30.41
N ARG A 170 17.14 21.07 -31.43
CA ARG A 170 18.09 22.19 -31.31
C ARG A 170 17.69 23.21 -30.25
N ALA A 171 16.40 23.56 -30.19
CA ALA A 171 15.88 24.48 -29.17
C ALA A 171 16.03 23.88 -27.76
N ALA A 172 15.64 22.62 -27.59
CA ALA A 172 15.77 21.89 -26.33
C ALA A 172 17.23 21.81 -25.85
N ALA A 173 18.19 21.53 -26.74
CA ALA A 173 19.60 21.50 -26.37
C ALA A 173 20.08 22.85 -25.80
N ARG A 174 19.73 23.96 -26.46
CA ARG A 174 20.13 25.31 -26.03
C ARG A 174 19.43 25.76 -24.75
N GLU A 175 18.14 25.47 -24.61
CA GLU A 175 17.34 25.89 -23.46
C GLU A 175 17.66 25.05 -22.21
N TRP A 176 18.02 23.78 -22.40
CA TRP A 176 18.16 22.82 -21.30
C TRP A 176 19.60 22.56 -20.91
N ASP A 177 20.54 23.16 -21.63
CA ASP A 177 21.94 23.19 -21.27
C ASP A 177 22.12 23.69 -19.83
N SER A 178 23.06 23.09 -19.13
CA SER A 178 23.35 23.39 -17.73
C SER A 178 24.85 23.59 -17.61
N PRO A 179 25.32 24.83 -17.38
CA PRO A 179 26.75 25.13 -17.33
C PRO A 179 27.50 24.18 -16.39
N GLY A 180 28.62 23.65 -16.86
CA GLY A 180 29.45 22.71 -16.08
C GLY A 180 29.01 21.25 -16.15
N HIS A 181 27.93 20.91 -16.87
CA HIS A 181 27.53 19.52 -17.08
C HIS A 181 27.81 19.05 -18.52
N PRO A 182 28.30 17.81 -18.71
CA PRO A 182 28.70 17.29 -20.02
C PRO A 182 27.52 16.80 -20.88
N VAL A 183 26.30 16.77 -20.34
CA VAL A 183 25.14 16.12 -20.96
C VAL A 183 23.89 16.98 -20.86
N VAL A 184 23.22 17.16 -22.01
CA VAL A 184 21.81 17.59 -22.08
C VAL A 184 20.93 16.36 -22.29
N LEU A 185 20.10 16.03 -21.30
CA LEU A 185 19.23 14.86 -21.37
C LEU A 185 17.92 15.20 -22.09
N THR A 186 17.66 14.47 -23.17
CA THR A 186 16.41 14.51 -23.94
C THR A 186 15.78 13.12 -23.96
N MET A 187 14.46 13.05 -23.77
CA MET A 187 13.73 11.78 -23.67
C MET A 187 12.90 11.56 -24.93
N SER A 188 13.36 10.59 -25.73
CA SER A 188 12.96 10.39 -27.12
C SER A 188 11.87 9.33 -27.30
N GLY A 189 10.97 9.22 -26.31
CA GLY A 189 9.83 8.30 -26.27
C GLY A 189 8.69 8.84 -25.39
N VAL A 190 7.53 8.21 -25.42
CA VAL A 190 6.37 8.50 -24.54
C VAL A 190 5.54 7.22 -24.41
N ASP A 191 4.49 7.23 -23.61
CA ASP A 191 3.57 6.12 -23.40
C ASP A 191 3.18 5.45 -24.72
N HIS A 192 3.46 4.15 -24.78
CA HIS A 192 3.12 3.27 -25.90
C HIS A 192 3.64 3.73 -27.27
N MET A 193 4.65 4.62 -27.32
CA MET A 193 5.22 5.10 -28.57
C MET A 193 6.04 4.01 -29.27
N ILE A 194 5.73 3.78 -30.55
CA ILE A 194 6.57 2.97 -31.44
C ILE A 194 7.80 3.82 -31.82
N PRO A 195 9.03 3.26 -31.75
CA PRO A 195 10.23 3.96 -32.20
C PRO A 195 10.09 4.45 -33.64
N TRP A 196 10.38 5.74 -33.87
CA TRP A 196 10.32 6.31 -35.21
C TRP A 196 11.58 5.99 -35.99
N GLU A 197 11.44 5.37 -37.16
CA GLU A 197 12.57 4.84 -37.95
C GLU A 197 13.61 5.90 -38.36
N ARG A 198 13.19 7.16 -38.53
CA ARG A 198 14.06 8.29 -38.92
C ARG A 198 14.62 9.07 -37.74
N GLN A 199 14.46 8.57 -36.51
CA GLN A 199 14.91 9.27 -35.31
C GLN A 199 16.43 9.51 -35.29
N GLN A 200 17.22 8.54 -35.76
CA GLN A 200 18.67 8.69 -35.86
C GLN A 200 19.09 9.73 -36.91
N GLU A 201 18.38 9.79 -38.05
CA GLU A 201 18.59 10.84 -39.06
C GLU A 201 18.29 12.22 -38.49
N ALA A 202 17.20 12.35 -37.71
CA ALA A 202 16.84 13.60 -37.06
C ALA A 202 17.89 14.04 -36.02
N HIS A 203 18.43 13.11 -35.23
CA HIS A 203 19.53 13.40 -34.31
C HIS A 203 20.78 13.88 -35.05
N ALA A 204 21.13 13.23 -36.16
CA ALA A 204 22.27 13.63 -36.99
C ALA A 204 22.05 15.04 -37.59
N ALA A 205 20.84 15.32 -38.10
CA ALA A 205 20.48 16.63 -38.64
C ALA A 205 20.43 17.72 -37.56
N ALA A 206 20.01 17.40 -36.33
CA ALA A 206 19.96 18.35 -35.22
C ALA A 206 21.35 18.70 -34.67
N SER A 207 22.34 17.84 -34.84
CA SER A 207 23.71 18.07 -34.38
C SER A 207 24.38 19.22 -35.14
N ASP A 208 25.15 20.04 -34.43
CA ASP A 208 25.91 21.17 -34.97
C ASP A 208 27.31 21.26 -34.30
N GLY A 209 27.96 22.43 -34.39
CA GLY A 209 29.28 22.64 -33.78
C GLY A 209 29.26 22.74 -32.26
N ASP A 210 28.09 23.04 -31.67
CA ASP A 210 27.92 23.23 -30.23
C ASP A 210 27.38 21.94 -29.57
N TYR A 211 26.44 21.26 -30.21
CA TYR A 211 25.74 20.08 -29.65
C TYR A 211 25.79 18.86 -30.57
N ARG A 212 26.09 17.70 -29.98
CA ARG A 212 26.04 16.39 -30.66
C ARG A 212 24.94 15.51 -30.06
N PHE A 213 23.92 15.18 -30.85
CA PHE A 213 22.86 14.26 -30.45
C PHE A 213 23.26 12.81 -30.75
N ILE A 214 23.21 11.95 -29.72
CA ILE A 214 23.51 10.53 -29.82
C ILE A 214 22.39 9.71 -29.18
N ALA A 215 22.13 8.51 -29.71
CA ALA A 215 21.35 7.52 -28.99
C ALA A 215 22.17 7.01 -27.79
N SER A 216 21.60 7.06 -26.60
CA SER A 216 22.31 6.75 -25.35
C SER A 216 21.42 5.97 -24.38
N THR A 217 21.97 5.64 -23.20
CA THR A 217 21.28 4.93 -22.12
C THR A 217 21.49 5.67 -20.80
N PHE A 218 20.63 5.43 -19.81
CA PHE A 218 20.84 5.97 -18.46
C PHE A 218 22.17 5.53 -17.83
N ALA A 219 22.67 4.34 -18.16
CA ALA A 219 23.99 3.88 -17.73
C ALA A 219 25.11 4.79 -18.25
N ALA A 220 25.07 5.14 -19.54
CA ALA A 220 26.05 6.01 -20.16
C ALA A 220 25.91 7.47 -19.67
N VAL A 221 24.69 7.95 -19.46
CA VAL A 221 24.43 9.28 -18.87
C VAL A 221 25.01 9.35 -17.46
N LEU A 222 24.74 8.36 -16.61
CA LEU A 222 25.29 8.29 -15.26
C LEU A 222 26.83 8.30 -15.29
N ALA A 223 27.45 7.48 -16.15
CA ALA A 223 28.90 7.42 -16.26
C ALA A 223 29.51 8.77 -16.70
N ALA A 224 28.91 9.44 -17.69
CA ALA A 224 29.37 10.75 -18.16
C ALA A 224 29.27 11.83 -17.07
N LEU A 225 28.18 11.82 -16.29
CA LEU A 225 28.01 12.75 -15.16
C LEU A 225 29.04 12.48 -14.05
N GLN A 226 29.33 11.22 -13.74
CA GLN A 226 30.33 10.84 -12.75
C GLN A 226 31.75 11.21 -13.19
N GLU A 227 32.07 11.06 -14.49
CA GLU A 227 33.36 11.42 -15.06
C GLU A 227 33.60 12.94 -15.02
N ALA A 228 32.58 13.75 -15.27
CA ALA A 228 32.68 15.21 -15.16
C ALA A 228 32.75 15.72 -13.71
N GLY A 229 32.42 14.86 -12.74
CA GLY A 229 32.43 15.19 -11.31
C GLY A 229 31.09 15.68 -10.78
N GLU A 230 30.88 15.43 -9.49
CA GLU A 230 29.68 15.80 -8.73
C GLU A 230 29.90 17.06 -7.87
N GLU A 231 30.96 17.83 -8.14
CA GLU A 231 31.27 19.04 -7.38
C GLU A 231 30.13 20.07 -7.51
N GLY A 232 29.66 20.61 -6.38
CA GLY A 232 28.54 21.53 -6.35
C GLY A 232 27.15 20.90 -6.53
N TRP A 233 27.04 19.58 -6.70
CA TRP A 233 25.73 18.93 -6.74
C TRP A 233 24.99 19.12 -5.41
N PRO A 234 23.72 19.56 -5.44
CA PRO A 234 22.93 19.64 -4.22
C PRO A 234 22.70 18.24 -3.65
N ARG A 235 22.49 18.17 -2.34
CA ARG A 235 22.18 16.93 -1.63
C ARG A 235 20.80 17.04 -1.01
N PHE A 236 19.94 16.08 -1.33
CA PHE A 236 18.60 15.97 -0.76
C PHE A 236 18.43 14.65 -0.02
N ALA A 237 17.49 14.62 0.92
CA ALA A 237 17.12 13.45 1.70
C ALA A 237 15.62 13.49 1.97
N GLY A 238 15.06 12.36 2.39
CA GLY A 238 13.65 12.27 2.74
C GLY A 238 12.76 11.91 1.55
N GLU A 239 11.47 12.13 1.78
CA GLU A 239 10.38 11.73 0.89
C GLU A 239 10.22 12.74 -0.26
N PHE A 240 10.01 12.25 -1.48
CA PHE A 240 9.63 13.07 -2.63
C PHE A 240 8.18 12.81 -3.00
N HIS A 241 7.26 13.42 -2.27
CA HIS A 241 5.81 13.28 -2.46
C HIS A 241 5.14 14.65 -2.72
N GLY A 242 5.90 15.62 -3.24
CA GLY A 242 5.40 16.95 -3.55
C GLY A 242 4.99 17.09 -5.02
N SER A 243 3.80 17.65 -5.25
CA SER A 243 3.40 18.09 -6.60
C SER A 243 4.21 19.32 -7.00
N GLY A 244 5.00 19.18 -8.08
CA GLY A 244 5.85 20.24 -8.63
C GLY A 244 5.54 20.47 -10.11
N ALA A 245 6.54 20.35 -10.98
CA ALA A 245 6.34 20.37 -12.43
C ALA A 245 5.43 19.25 -12.96
N ALA A 246 5.22 18.20 -12.16
CA ALA A 246 4.27 17.12 -12.41
C ALA A 246 3.55 16.75 -11.09
N SER A 247 2.24 16.45 -11.17
CA SER A 247 1.44 16.00 -10.03
C SER A 247 1.90 14.62 -9.54
N VAL A 248 1.81 14.35 -8.25
CA VAL A 248 2.08 13.02 -7.68
C VAL A 248 0.86 12.11 -7.63
N LEU A 249 -0.34 12.60 -8.01
CA LEU A 249 -1.56 11.78 -8.16
C LEU A 249 -1.90 10.97 -6.90
N GLY A 250 -1.85 11.64 -5.74
CA GLY A 250 -1.90 11.01 -4.41
C GLY A 250 -3.24 10.34 -4.08
N GLY A 251 -4.34 10.70 -4.77
CA GLY A 251 -5.65 10.08 -4.57
C GLY A 251 -5.71 8.59 -4.97
N THR A 252 -4.78 8.13 -5.81
CA THR A 252 -4.69 6.74 -6.29
C THR A 252 -4.62 5.70 -5.18
N ILE A 253 -4.06 6.04 -4.02
CA ILE A 253 -3.96 5.15 -2.85
C ILE A 253 -5.33 4.74 -2.32
N THR A 254 -6.34 5.61 -2.47
CA THR A 254 -7.72 5.36 -1.99
C THR A 254 -8.69 4.95 -3.10
N SER A 255 -8.28 5.08 -4.36
CA SER A 255 -9.00 4.57 -5.52
C SER A 255 -9.05 3.05 -5.51
N ARG A 256 -10.23 2.46 -5.76
CA ARG A 256 -10.42 1.00 -5.82
C ARG A 256 -9.73 0.27 -4.64
N VAL A 257 -10.01 0.75 -3.43
CA VAL A 257 -9.33 0.31 -2.19
C VAL A 257 -9.34 -1.21 -1.97
N HIS A 258 -10.29 -1.95 -2.58
CA HIS A 258 -10.32 -3.41 -2.56
C HIS A 258 -9.06 -4.04 -3.16
N LEU A 259 -8.45 -3.43 -4.21
CA LEU A 259 -7.18 -3.89 -4.78
C LEU A 259 -6.04 -3.80 -3.78
N LYS A 260 -5.89 -2.65 -3.09
CA LYS A 260 -4.85 -2.42 -2.08
C LYS A 260 -5.02 -3.35 -0.88
N SER A 261 -6.26 -3.49 -0.40
CA SER A 261 -6.61 -4.40 0.70
C SER A 261 -6.28 -5.85 0.36
N ARG A 262 -6.64 -6.30 -0.86
CA ARG A 262 -6.36 -7.67 -1.31
C ARG A 262 -4.86 -7.91 -1.50
N ASN A 263 -4.15 -6.96 -2.10
CA ASN A 263 -2.70 -7.00 -2.25
C ASN A 263 -2.00 -7.16 -0.89
N ALA A 264 -2.29 -6.26 0.05
CA ALA A 264 -1.70 -6.29 1.39
C ALA A 264 -2.01 -7.61 2.12
N ALA A 265 -3.23 -8.15 2.00
CA ALA A 265 -3.59 -9.43 2.60
C ALA A 265 -2.73 -10.60 2.06
N ILE A 266 -2.45 -10.62 0.75
CA ILE A 266 -1.60 -11.64 0.11
C ILE A 266 -0.14 -11.46 0.52
N GLU A 267 0.36 -10.23 0.55
CA GLU A 267 1.72 -9.95 1.03
C GLU A 267 1.90 -10.36 2.50
N GLN A 268 0.93 -10.02 3.36
CA GLN A 268 0.94 -10.43 4.76
C GLN A 268 0.96 -11.96 4.90
N LEU A 269 0.21 -12.66 4.05
CA LEU A 269 0.20 -14.12 4.00
C LEU A 269 1.56 -14.70 3.59
N LEU A 270 2.18 -14.15 2.54
CA LEU A 270 3.47 -14.60 2.04
C LEU A 270 4.60 -14.31 3.03
N VAL A 271 4.76 -13.05 3.42
CA VAL A 271 5.89 -12.55 4.21
C VAL A 271 5.83 -13.01 5.66
N HIS A 272 4.65 -13.00 6.27
CA HIS A 272 4.54 -13.22 7.72
C HIS A 272 4.01 -14.59 8.11
N GLN A 273 3.56 -15.42 7.16
CA GLN A 273 3.02 -16.75 7.47
C GLN A 273 3.67 -17.85 6.60
N ALA A 274 3.56 -17.77 5.28
CA ALA A 274 4.03 -18.83 4.39
C ALA A 274 5.56 -18.97 4.43
N GLU A 275 6.32 -17.92 4.11
CA GLU A 275 7.78 -17.99 4.04
C GLU A 275 8.44 -18.35 5.37
N PRO A 276 8.08 -17.73 6.52
CA PRO A 276 8.69 -18.07 7.79
C PRO A 276 8.42 -19.53 8.19
N THR A 277 7.21 -20.04 7.92
CA THR A 277 6.86 -21.44 8.22
C THR A 277 7.62 -22.41 7.31
N LEU A 278 7.76 -22.10 6.02
CA LEU A 278 8.56 -22.89 5.09
C LEU A 278 10.04 -22.90 5.51
N ALA A 279 10.58 -21.75 5.92
CA ALA A 279 11.94 -21.64 6.43
C ALA A 279 12.16 -22.49 7.69
N LEU A 280 11.23 -22.45 8.65
CA LEU A 280 11.26 -23.27 9.86
C LEU A 280 11.22 -24.77 9.55
N ASN A 281 10.30 -25.20 8.68
CA ASN A 281 10.24 -26.59 8.22
C ASN A 281 11.59 -27.03 7.62
N ARG A 282 12.21 -26.19 6.78
CA ARG A 282 13.54 -26.45 6.21
C ARG A 282 14.64 -26.58 7.26
N LEU A 283 14.62 -25.72 8.29
CA LEU A 283 15.56 -25.81 9.43
C LEU A 283 15.38 -27.12 10.22
N LEU A 284 14.15 -27.62 10.32
CA LEU A 284 13.84 -28.92 10.92
C LEU A 284 14.18 -30.11 10.00
N GLY A 285 14.84 -29.88 8.86
CA GLY A 285 15.21 -30.92 7.91
C GLY A 285 14.06 -31.35 6.99
N ASP A 286 12.97 -30.59 6.92
CA ASP A 286 11.89 -30.81 5.99
C ASP A 286 12.14 -30.12 4.65
N ARG A 287 12.31 -30.89 3.57
CA ARG A 287 12.56 -30.36 2.22
C ARG A 287 11.40 -30.68 1.30
N ASP A 288 10.29 -30.01 1.52
CA ASP A 288 9.10 -30.14 0.69
C ASP A 288 9.31 -29.51 -0.69
N PRO A 289 9.25 -30.27 -1.80
CA PRO A 289 9.41 -29.73 -3.15
C PRO A 289 8.38 -28.64 -3.49
N ALA A 290 7.23 -28.65 -2.82
CA ALA A 290 6.22 -27.60 -3.00
C ALA A 290 6.74 -26.19 -2.69
N CYS A 291 7.83 -26.04 -1.91
CA CYS A 291 8.48 -24.76 -1.65
C CYS A 291 8.88 -24.03 -2.95
N ASP A 292 9.15 -24.75 -4.03
CA ASP A 292 9.55 -24.17 -5.32
C ASP A 292 8.42 -23.32 -5.94
N ALA A 293 7.16 -23.55 -5.53
CA ALA A 293 6.01 -22.74 -5.96
C ALA A 293 5.96 -21.35 -5.31
N LEU A 294 6.80 -21.05 -4.31
CA LEU A 294 6.85 -19.72 -3.69
C LEU A 294 7.19 -18.62 -4.72
N GLY A 295 8.11 -18.91 -5.64
CA GLY A 295 8.43 -17.98 -6.72
C GLY A 295 7.24 -17.71 -7.65
N HIS A 296 6.40 -18.72 -7.89
CA HIS A 296 5.17 -18.56 -8.66
C HIS A 296 4.17 -17.67 -7.92
N ALA A 297 3.94 -17.91 -6.62
CA ALA A 297 3.02 -17.08 -5.82
C ALA A 297 3.42 -15.59 -5.83
N TRP A 298 4.71 -15.30 -5.66
CA TRP A 298 5.22 -13.93 -5.76
C TRP A 298 5.08 -13.34 -7.16
N ARG A 299 5.41 -14.10 -8.22
CA ARG A 299 5.27 -13.58 -9.59
C ARG A 299 3.82 -13.29 -9.93
N SER A 300 2.88 -14.15 -9.53
CA SER A 300 1.43 -13.89 -9.69
C SER A 300 0.99 -12.61 -9.00
N LEU A 301 1.52 -12.32 -7.80
CA LEU A 301 1.24 -11.06 -7.12
C LEU A 301 1.87 -9.86 -7.82
N LEU A 302 3.14 -9.94 -8.19
CA LEU A 302 3.86 -8.85 -8.84
C LEU A 302 3.25 -8.44 -10.19
N LEU A 303 2.45 -9.30 -10.84
CA LEU A 303 1.71 -8.96 -12.07
C LEU A 303 0.68 -7.85 -11.85
N THR A 304 0.18 -7.68 -10.62
CA THR A 304 -0.76 -6.60 -10.29
C THR A 304 -0.08 -5.34 -9.80
N HIS A 305 1.26 -5.34 -9.73
CA HIS A 305 2.06 -4.24 -9.18
C HIS A 305 2.45 -3.13 -10.16
N PRO A 306 2.33 -3.23 -11.51
CA PRO A 306 2.46 -2.06 -12.36
C PRO A 306 1.67 -0.88 -11.79
N HIS A 307 2.23 0.32 -11.79
CA HIS A 307 1.62 1.47 -11.12
C HIS A 307 0.17 1.68 -11.54
N ASP A 308 -0.17 1.65 -12.83
CA ASP A 308 -1.54 1.81 -13.33
C ASP A 308 -2.53 0.71 -12.89
N ASP A 309 -2.02 -0.46 -12.52
CA ASP A 309 -2.82 -1.59 -12.03
C ASP A 309 -3.12 -1.40 -10.54
N ILE A 310 -2.07 -1.36 -9.70
CA ILE A 310 -2.24 -1.30 -8.25
C ILE A 310 -2.81 0.05 -7.81
N CYS A 311 -2.52 1.15 -8.51
CA CYS A 311 -3.11 2.47 -8.26
C CYS A 311 -4.61 2.50 -8.58
N GLY A 312 -5.15 1.52 -9.29
CA GLY A 312 -6.59 1.46 -9.57
C GLY A 312 -7.04 2.52 -10.58
N CYS A 313 -6.13 2.99 -11.43
CA CYS A 313 -6.33 4.09 -12.37
C CYS A 313 -6.34 3.63 -13.84
N SER A 314 -6.89 2.43 -14.07
CA SER A 314 -7.16 1.85 -15.38
C SER A 314 -8.66 1.63 -15.59
N VAL A 315 -9.03 1.21 -16.80
CA VAL A 315 -10.40 0.82 -17.13
C VAL A 315 -10.80 -0.46 -16.38
N ASP A 316 -12.11 -0.67 -16.17
CA ASP A 316 -12.62 -1.79 -15.36
C ASP A 316 -12.13 -3.17 -15.82
N ALA A 317 -11.96 -3.38 -17.13
CA ALA A 317 -11.45 -4.65 -17.67
C ALA A 317 -10.05 -5.01 -17.14
N VAL A 318 -9.19 -4.01 -16.92
CA VAL A 318 -7.85 -4.22 -16.32
C VAL A 318 -8.00 -4.67 -14.88
N HIS A 319 -8.89 -4.03 -14.11
CA HIS A 319 -9.02 -4.32 -12.69
C HIS A 319 -9.77 -5.62 -12.40
N HIS A 320 -10.74 -6.02 -13.22
CA HIS A 320 -11.29 -7.38 -13.17
C HIS A 320 -10.20 -8.44 -13.41
N ARG A 321 -9.24 -8.15 -14.29
CA ARG A 321 -8.08 -9.03 -14.47
C ARG A 321 -7.17 -9.02 -13.24
N ASN A 322 -6.87 -7.85 -12.67
CA ASN A 322 -6.08 -7.77 -11.44
C ASN A 322 -6.73 -8.55 -10.28
N GLU A 323 -8.06 -8.52 -10.13
CA GLU A 323 -8.78 -9.32 -9.14
C GLU A 323 -8.54 -10.82 -9.35
N SER A 324 -8.66 -11.30 -10.59
CA SER A 324 -8.35 -12.70 -10.91
C SER A 324 -6.90 -13.08 -10.61
N ASP A 325 -5.94 -12.21 -10.92
CA ASP A 325 -4.52 -12.45 -10.65
C ASP A 325 -4.23 -12.43 -9.13
N HIS A 326 -4.88 -11.55 -8.36
CA HIS A 326 -4.85 -11.57 -6.90
C HIS A 326 -5.41 -12.88 -6.32
N GLU A 327 -6.52 -13.39 -6.85
CA GLU A 327 -7.08 -14.67 -6.39
C GLU A 327 -6.14 -15.84 -6.69
N GLN A 328 -5.46 -15.83 -7.84
CA GLN A 328 -4.43 -16.83 -8.16
C GLN A 328 -3.26 -16.75 -7.16
N ALA A 329 -2.75 -15.54 -6.90
CA ALA A 329 -1.67 -15.33 -5.95
C ALA A 329 -2.07 -15.75 -4.52
N TRP A 330 -3.29 -15.42 -4.10
CA TRP A 330 -3.85 -15.84 -2.81
C TRP A 330 -3.92 -17.36 -2.69
N HIS A 331 -4.49 -18.06 -3.67
CA HIS A 331 -4.58 -19.53 -3.61
C HIS A 331 -3.21 -20.20 -3.58
N ALA A 332 -2.23 -19.70 -4.35
CA ALA A 332 -0.87 -20.21 -4.31
C ALA A 332 -0.21 -19.98 -2.94
N ALA A 333 -0.31 -18.76 -2.40
CA ALA A 333 0.24 -18.40 -1.10
C ALA A 333 -0.42 -19.18 0.05
N ASP A 334 -1.75 -19.32 0.01
CA ASP A 334 -2.51 -19.99 1.05
C ASP A 334 -2.31 -21.51 1.02
N ALA A 335 -2.21 -22.12 -0.16
CA ALA A 335 -1.86 -23.54 -0.29
C ALA A 335 -0.47 -23.83 0.31
N LEU A 336 0.52 -22.97 0.03
CA LEU A 336 1.86 -23.05 0.63
C LEU A 336 1.80 -22.93 2.14
N ARG A 337 1.10 -21.91 2.66
CA ARG A 337 0.91 -21.71 4.10
C ARG A 337 0.25 -22.92 4.76
N ARG A 338 -0.89 -23.40 4.25
CA ARG A 338 -1.63 -24.54 4.82
C ARG A 338 -0.74 -25.78 4.85
N ARG A 339 -0.07 -26.09 3.73
CA ARG A 339 0.84 -27.24 3.64
C ARG A 339 2.01 -27.12 4.62
N ALA A 340 2.65 -25.95 4.69
CA ALA A 340 3.74 -25.69 5.62
C ALA A 340 3.28 -25.86 7.08
N MET A 341 2.12 -25.30 7.45
CA MET A 341 1.55 -25.40 8.80
C MET A 341 1.12 -26.82 9.15
N GLN A 342 0.55 -27.58 8.20
CA GLN A 342 0.21 -28.99 8.40
C GLN A 342 1.44 -29.83 8.72
N ARG A 343 2.52 -29.64 7.97
CA ARG A 343 3.79 -30.36 8.18
C ARG A 343 4.45 -29.99 9.50
N LEU A 344 4.42 -28.70 9.83
CA LEU A 344 4.93 -28.21 11.11
C LEU A 344 4.10 -28.77 12.27
N SER A 345 2.77 -28.79 12.13
CA SER A 345 1.84 -29.38 13.11
C SER A 345 2.05 -30.88 13.28
N ALA A 346 2.29 -31.64 12.21
CA ALA A 346 2.59 -33.08 12.31
C ALA A 346 3.87 -33.36 13.12
N ARG A 347 4.84 -32.44 13.09
CA ARG A 347 6.13 -32.58 13.81
C ARG A 347 6.08 -32.05 15.24
N LEU A 348 5.45 -30.90 15.45
CA LEU A 348 5.47 -30.17 16.73
C LEU A 348 4.15 -30.29 17.51
N GLY A 349 3.07 -30.71 16.87
CA GLY A 349 1.74 -30.80 17.46
C GLY A 349 1.63 -31.90 18.50
N GLY A 350 2.14 -33.11 18.20
CA GLY A 350 2.13 -34.28 19.10
C GLY A 350 0.73 -34.67 19.63
N PRO A 351 0.60 -35.79 20.38
CA PRO A 351 -0.65 -36.11 21.07
C PRO A 351 -1.00 -35.02 22.09
N GLY A 352 -2.28 -34.66 22.20
CA GLY A 352 -2.80 -33.92 23.35
C GLY A 352 -2.64 -34.72 24.65
N PRO A 353 -2.69 -34.08 25.83
CA PRO A 353 -2.77 -34.78 27.13
C PRO A 353 -3.98 -35.73 27.20
N ASP A 354 -5.03 -35.40 26.44
CA ASP A 354 -6.21 -36.22 26.19
C ASP A 354 -6.44 -36.28 24.68
N LYS A 355 -6.52 -37.49 24.12
CA LYS A 355 -6.76 -37.72 22.70
C LYS A 355 -8.13 -37.21 22.23
N ARG A 356 -9.03 -36.85 23.15
CA ARG A 356 -10.38 -36.33 22.87
C ARG A 356 -10.49 -34.80 22.85
N ARG A 357 -9.43 -34.07 23.25
CA ARG A 357 -9.45 -32.59 23.25
C ARG A 357 -8.92 -32.04 21.92
N PRO A 358 -9.71 -31.24 21.18
CA PRO A 358 -9.25 -30.65 19.92
C PRO A 358 -8.13 -29.66 20.21
N ALA A 359 -7.03 -29.74 19.45
CA ALA A 359 -5.84 -28.92 19.66
C ALA A 359 -5.61 -27.94 18.51
N ILE A 360 -5.19 -26.72 18.86
CA ILE A 360 -4.77 -25.66 17.96
C ILE A 360 -3.29 -25.39 18.22
N LEU A 361 -2.48 -25.39 17.17
CA LEU A 361 -1.07 -24.99 17.22
C LEU A 361 -0.93 -23.57 16.69
N MET A 362 -0.44 -22.67 17.52
CA MET A 362 -0.14 -21.28 17.16
C MET A 362 1.37 -21.07 17.18
N LEU A 363 1.88 -20.24 16.27
CA LEU A 363 3.28 -19.88 16.23
C LEU A 363 3.44 -18.38 15.98
N ASN A 364 4.34 -17.77 16.72
CA ASN A 364 4.76 -16.40 16.49
C ASN A 364 6.11 -16.40 15.75
N HIS A 365 6.07 -16.02 14.47
CA HIS A 365 7.25 -15.96 13.62
C HIS A 365 8.17 -14.77 13.92
N TYR A 366 7.76 -13.85 14.81
CA TYR A 366 8.54 -12.67 15.15
C TYR A 366 9.52 -12.95 16.30
N GLY A 367 10.63 -12.21 16.30
CA GLY A 367 11.66 -12.26 17.36
C GLY A 367 11.24 -11.60 18.68
N VAL A 368 9.99 -11.14 18.80
CA VAL A 368 9.45 -10.48 20.00
C VAL A 368 8.16 -11.15 20.44
N ALA A 369 7.93 -11.19 21.76
CA ALA A 369 6.65 -11.64 22.31
C ALA A 369 5.51 -10.71 21.87
N ARG A 370 4.33 -11.26 21.61
CA ARG A 370 3.22 -10.51 21.03
C ARG A 370 1.88 -10.91 21.61
N ARG A 371 1.03 -9.92 21.89
CA ARG A 371 -0.40 -10.08 22.10
C ARG A 371 -1.12 -9.54 20.87
N ALA A 372 -1.62 -10.43 20.01
CA ALA A 372 -2.27 -10.07 18.75
C ALA A 372 -3.44 -11.00 18.44
N PRO A 373 -4.50 -10.53 17.76
CA PRO A 373 -5.59 -11.39 17.32
C PRO A 373 -5.05 -12.45 16.36
N VAL A 374 -5.42 -13.70 16.60
CA VAL A 374 -5.19 -14.84 15.71
C VAL A 374 -6.55 -15.28 15.21
N ARG A 375 -6.76 -15.17 13.90
CA ARG A 375 -8.00 -15.60 13.23
C ARG A 375 -7.79 -16.95 12.57
N LEU A 376 -8.68 -17.91 12.84
CA LEU A 376 -8.67 -19.21 12.18
C LEU A 376 -10.08 -19.73 11.92
N ALA A 377 -10.19 -20.57 10.88
CA ALA A 377 -11.33 -21.46 10.68
C ALA A 377 -10.98 -22.82 11.29
N PHE A 378 -11.76 -23.26 12.27
CA PHE A 378 -11.58 -24.52 12.97
C PHE A 378 -12.61 -25.53 12.48
N ASP A 379 -12.14 -26.60 11.82
CA ASP A 379 -12.94 -27.74 11.34
C ASP A 379 -12.97 -28.82 12.43
N TYR A 380 -14.16 -29.22 12.86
CA TYR A 380 -14.34 -30.19 13.94
C TYR A 380 -14.24 -31.66 13.47
N GLU A 381 -14.40 -31.98 12.18
CA GLU A 381 -14.48 -33.39 11.73
C GLU A 381 -13.18 -33.91 11.05
N GLY A 382 -12.04 -33.27 11.32
CA GLY A 382 -10.78 -33.53 10.62
C GLY A 382 -9.60 -34.00 11.50
N GLN A 383 -9.58 -35.26 11.90
CA GLN A 383 -8.45 -36.20 11.82
C GLN A 383 -8.91 -37.58 12.32
N ILE A 384 -9.07 -38.51 11.39
CA ILE A 384 -9.55 -39.89 11.57
C ILE A 384 -8.68 -40.70 12.57
N GLU A 385 -7.50 -40.19 12.96
CA GLU A 385 -6.65 -40.77 14.02
C GLU A 385 -7.09 -40.43 15.46
N TRP A 386 -7.91 -39.38 15.68
CA TRP A 386 -8.29 -38.88 17.02
C TRP A 386 -9.79 -39.02 17.35
N GLY A 387 -10.60 -39.59 16.45
CA GLY A 387 -12.03 -39.84 16.63
C GLY A 387 -12.96 -38.68 16.20
N ASP A 388 -14.27 -38.91 16.26
CA ASP A 388 -15.31 -37.91 15.93
C ASP A 388 -15.30 -36.77 16.96
N ILE A 389 -14.57 -35.70 16.67
CA ILE A 389 -14.61 -34.47 17.44
C ILE A 389 -15.90 -33.72 17.07
N ARG A 390 -16.87 -33.67 17.97
CA ARG A 390 -18.08 -32.84 17.79
C ARG A 390 -17.85 -31.46 18.39
N ARG A 391 -18.33 -30.41 17.71
CA ARG A 391 -18.36 -29.06 18.26
C ARG A 391 -19.19 -29.04 19.54
N PRO A 392 -18.63 -28.61 20.69
CA PRO A 392 -19.43 -28.40 21.91
C PRO A 392 -20.48 -27.29 21.71
N ALA A 393 -21.60 -27.37 22.43
CA ALA A 393 -22.61 -26.30 22.40
C ALA A 393 -22.05 -24.97 22.93
N SER A 394 -21.20 -25.04 23.95
CA SER A 394 -20.39 -23.93 24.46
C SER A 394 -19.02 -24.47 24.87
N PHE A 395 -17.98 -23.66 24.69
CA PHE A 395 -16.62 -24.04 25.02
C PHE A 395 -15.79 -22.84 25.47
N ARG A 396 -14.65 -23.15 26.08
CA ARG A 396 -13.54 -22.22 26.31
C ARG A 396 -12.30 -22.71 25.59
N ILE A 397 -11.32 -21.82 25.41
CA ILE A 397 -10.00 -22.17 24.86
C ILE A 397 -8.97 -21.99 25.96
N VAL A 398 -8.15 -23.02 26.20
CA VAL A 398 -7.09 -22.99 27.21
C VAL A 398 -5.74 -23.32 26.59
N ASP A 399 -4.65 -22.83 27.14
CA ASP A 399 -3.30 -23.24 26.74
C ASP A 399 -2.87 -24.59 27.38
N GLY A 400 -1.62 -24.98 27.19
CA GLY A 400 -1.06 -26.21 27.75
C GLY A 400 -1.01 -26.29 29.28
N ASP A 401 -1.03 -25.15 29.96
CA ASP A 401 -1.04 -25.05 31.42
C ASP A 401 -2.48 -24.91 31.97
N GLY A 402 -3.48 -24.89 31.09
CA GLY A 402 -4.89 -24.73 31.45
C GLY A 402 -5.33 -23.27 31.64
N ALA A 403 -4.47 -22.30 31.30
CA ALA A 403 -4.83 -20.89 31.37
C ALA A 403 -5.74 -20.51 30.20
N GLU A 404 -6.79 -19.74 30.48
CA GLU A 404 -7.79 -19.38 29.48
C GLU A 404 -7.25 -18.36 28.46
N ILE A 405 -7.49 -18.63 27.17
CA ILE A 405 -7.17 -17.74 26.06
C ILE A 405 -8.44 -16.96 25.70
N PRO A 406 -8.45 -15.62 25.84
CA PRO A 406 -9.60 -14.81 25.46
C PRO A 406 -9.90 -14.99 23.97
N PHE A 407 -11.18 -15.20 23.62
CA PHE A 407 -11.58 -15.41 22.23
C PHE A 407 -13.01 -14.93 21.98
N ARG A 408 -13.34 -14.75 20.69
CA ARG A 408 -14.72 -14.67 20.19
C ARG A 408 -14.94 -15.62 19.02
N GLU A 409 -16.14 -16.15 18.91
CA GLU A 409 -16.60 -16.85 17.72
C GLU A 409 -17.30 -15.84 16.81
N THR A 410 -16.70 -15.53 15.66
CA THR A 410 -17.25 -14.54 14.73
C THR A 410 -18.38 -15.10 13.88
N SER A 411 -18.35 -16.40 13.62
CA SER A 411 -19.40 -17.16 12.94
C SER A 411 -19.17 -18.66 13.12
N HIS A 412 -20.21 -19.46 12.94
CA HIS A 412 -20.09 -20.90 12.72
C HIS A 412 -21.15 -21.37 11.72
N GLY A 413 -20.87 -22.45 11.00
CA GLY A 413 -21.77 -22.97 9.98
C GLY A 413 -21.24 -24.23 9.31
N GLN A 414 -22.04 -24.82 8.43
CA GLN A 414 -21.54 -25.89 7.58
C GLN A 414 -20.60 -25.29 6.52
N SER A 415 -19.52 -26.00 6.23
CA SER A 415 -18.63 -25.67 5.11
C SER A 415 -19.37 -25.83 3.79
N ASP A 416 -19.09 -24.95 2.82
CA ASP A 416 -19.69 -25.05 1.49
C ASP A 416 -19.15 -26.26 0.71
N GLU A 417 -17.89 -26.63 0.92
CA GLU A 417 -17.23 -27.74 0.22
C GLU A 417 -17.57 -29.13 0.80
N HIS A 418 -17.96 -29.19 2.07
CA HIS A 418 -18.11 -30.43 2.83
C HIS A 418 -19.18 -30.23 3.91
N PRO A 419 -19.98 -31.24 4.28
CA PRO A 419 -21.03 -31.12 5.32
C PRO A 419 -20.46 -30.98 6.75
N ARG A 420 -19.27 -30.38 6.90
CA ARG A 420 -18.51 -30.25 8.13
C ARG A 420 -18.87 -28.96 8.83
N LEU A 421 -18.93 -28.99 10.16
CA LEU A 421 -19.13 -27.81 10.96
C LEU A 421 -17.80 -27.06 11.14
N VAL A 422 -17.80 -25.77 10.82
CA VAL A 422 -16.64 -24.88 10.93
C VAL A 422 -16.98 -23.74 11.88
N SER A 423 -16.10 -23.44 12.83
CA SER A 423 -16.13 -22.23 13.64
C SER A 423 -15.06 -21.26 13.17
N HIS A 424 -15.43 -20.01 12.91
CA HIS A 424 -14.48 -18.92 12.71
C HIS A 424 -14.21 -18.26 14.06
N LEU A 425 -12.96 -18.38 14.51
CA LEU A 425 -12.53 -17.95 15.83
C LEU A 425 -11.50 -16.82 15.71
N GLU A 426 -11.62 -15.82 16.58
CA GLU A 426 -10.59 -14.81 16.81
C GLU A 426 -10.10 -14.94 18.26
N LEU A 427 -8.87 -15.42 18.42
CA LEU A 427 -8.22 -15.63 19.70
C LEU A 427 -7.29 -14.45 19.99
N HIS A 428 -7.10 -14.11 21.27
CA HIS A 428 -6.18 -13.05 21.71
C HIS A 428 -5.09 -13.63 22.64
N PRO A 429 -4.23 -14.54 22.13
CA PRO A 429 -3.19 -15.18 22.93
C PRO A 429 -2.02 -14.23 23.24
N GLN A 430 -1.27 -14.57 24.28
CA GLN A 430 0.09 -14.09 24.48
C GLN A 430 1.04 -15.11 23.85
N LEU A 431 1.70 -14.74 22.74
CA LEU A 431 2.60 -15.66 22.03
C LEU A 431 4.07 -15.30 22.30
N PRO A 432 4.88 -16.23 22.85
CA PRO A 432 6.33 -16.08 22.95
C PRO A 432 7.00 -16.07 21.56
N PRO A 433 8.19 -15.47 21.41
CA PRO A 433 8.90 -15.42 20.14
C PRO A 433 9.39 -16.80 19.70
N GLY A 434 9.07 -17.21 18.47
CA GLY A 434 9.59 -18.43 17.84
C GLY A 434 9.18 -19.77 18.46
N GLN A 435 8.36 -19.76 19.52
CA GLN A 435 7.95 -20.98 20.22
C GLN A 435 6.50 -21.34 19.85
N PRO A 436 6.23 -22.61 19.51
CA PRO A 436 4.87 -23.07 19.27
C PRO A 436 4.07 -23.08 20.58
N VAL A 437 2.86 -22.55 20.55
CA VAL A 437 1.89 -22.60 21.65
C VAL A 437 0.77 -23.54 21.26
N ARG A 438 0.46 -24.49 22.14
CA ARG A 438 -0.67 -25.40 21.99
C ARG A 438 -1.82 -24.90 22.83
N CYS A 439 -3.01 -24.95 22.27
CA CYS A 439 -4.24 -24.64 22.97
C CYS A 439 -5.33 -25.65 22.65
N PHE A 440 -6.29 -25.78 23.55
CA PHE A 440 -7.27 -26.84 23.57
C PHE A 440 -8.67 -26.25 23.72
N ILE A 441 -9.62 -26.83 22.98
CA ILE A 441 -11.05 -26.51 23.14
C ILE A 441 -11.61 -27.40 24.25
N GLU A 442 -12.18 -26.78 25.28
CA GLU A 442 -12.82 -27.47 26.40
C GLU A 442 -14.31 -27.13 26.48
N ALA A 443 -15.16 -28.14 26.50
CA ALA A 443 -16.60 -27.95 26.67
C ALA A 443 -16.92 -27.32 28.04
N ILE A 444 -17.91 -26.42 28.05
CA ILE A 444 -18.41 -25.78 29.27
C ILE A 444 -19.95 -25.79 29.27
N ASP A 445 -20.54 -25.77 30.47
CA ASP A 445 -22.00 -25.77 30.66
C ASP A 445 -22.62 -24.35 30.69
N THR A 446 -21.79 -23.32 30.53
CA THR A 446 -22.22 -21.91 30.53
C THR A 446 -22.17 -21.30 29.13
N PRO A 447 -23.02 -20.30 28.82
CA PRO A 447 -22.95 -19.58 27.54
C PRO A 447 -21.56 -18.97 27.29
N MET A 448 -21.09 -19.03 26.04
CA MET A 448 -19.78 -18.44 25.64
C MET A 448 -19.74 -16.92 25.76
N PHE A 449 -20.88 -16.24 25.78
CA PHE A 449 -20.95 -14.81 26.06
C PHE A 449 -22.29 -14.43 26.69
N ARG A 450 -22.31 -13.26 27.32
CA ARG A 450 -23.54 -12.55 27.74
C ARG A 450 -23.69 -11.31 26.90
N GLU A 451 -24.90 -11.05 26.41
CA GLU A 451 -25.21 -9.86 25.61
C GLU A 451 -26.01 -8.84 26.43
N ALA A 452 -25.65 -7.57 26.28
CA ALA A 452 -26.39 -6.43 26.80
C ALA A 452 -26.70 -5.45 25.66
N VAL A 453 -27.83 -4.76 25.77
CA VAL A 453 -28.29 -3.73 24.83
C VAL A 453 -28.61 -2.49 25.67
N ASP A 454 -28.14 -1.33 25.23
CA ASP A 454 -28.42 -0.02 25.88
C ASP A 454 -28.92 0.96 24.81
N GLY A 455 -29.69 1.95 25.25
CA GLY A 455 -30.27 2.99 24.40
C GLY A 455 -29.33 4.15 24.11
N GLU A 456 -28.48 4.55 25.06
CA GLU A 456 -27.68 5.79 24.92
C GLU A 456 -26.18 5.53 24.76
N SER A 457 -25.60 4.63 25.56
CA SER A 457 -24.17 4.28 25.44
C SER A 457 -23.86 2.92 26.06
N LEU A 458 -22.76 2.29 25.62
CA LEU A 458 -22.24 1.05 26.23
C LEU A 458 -20.74 1.19 26.55
N GLY A 459 -20.37 0.88 27.80
CA GLY A 459 -19.00 0.97 28.28
C GLY A 459 -18.34 -0.38 28.59
N ALA A 460 -17.01 -0.40 28.48
CA ALA A 460 -16.14 -1.53 28.83
C ALA A 460 -14.76 -1.05 29.31
N ASP A 461 -14.07 -1.90 30.09
CA ASP A 461 -12.73 -1.67 30.62
C ASP A 461 -11.97 -3.01 30.68
N ASN A 462 -10.66 -2.99 30.42
CA ASN A 462 -9.79 -4.18 30.48
C ASN A 462 -8.57 -4.04 31.41
N GLY A 463 -8.59 -3.04 32.30
CA GLY A 463 -7.50 -2.66 33.19
C GLY A 463 -6.38 -1.83 32.54
N ARG A 464 -6.44 -1.56 31.22
CA ARG A 464 -5.50 -0.70 30.49
C ARG A 464 -6.20 0.43 29.75
N LEU A 465 -7.28 0.10 29.07
CA LEU A 465 -8.11 1.00 28.30
C LEU A 465 -9.55 0.93 28.79
N GLN A 466 -10.22 2.07 28.76
CA GLN A 466 -11.66 2.19 28.90
C GLN A 466 -12.25 2.70 27.59
N VAL A 467 -13.34 2.07 27.14
CA VAL A 467 -14.03 2.41 25.90
C VAL A 467 -15.51 2.61 26.18
N VAL A 468 -16.10 3.66 25.62
CA VAL A 468 -17.55 3.91 25.67
C VAL A 468 -18.03 4.18 24.25
N VAL A 469 -18.92 3.34 23.71
CA VAL A 469 -19.58 3.58 22.42
C VAL A 469 -20.91 4.30 22.65
N HIS A 470 -21.19 5.30 21.83
CA HIS A 470 -22.36 6.17 21.94
C HIS A 470 -23.39 5.85 20.86
N ARG A 471 -24.64 6.26 21.10
CA ARG A 471 -25.77 6.03 20.18
C ARG A 471 -25.56 6.66 18.80
N ASP A 472 -24.72 7.67 18.65
CA ASP A 472 -24.39 8.25 17.33
C ASP A 472 -23.31 7.49 16.55
N GLY A 473 -22.85 6.35 17.08
CA GLY A 473 -21.82 5.51 16.47
C GLY A 473 -20.38 5.98 16.74
N THR A 474 -20.19 7.11 17.42
CA THR A 474 -18.87 7.52 17.90
C THR A 474 -18.50 6.77 19.19
N PHE A 475 -17.22 6.79 19.56
CA PHE A 475 -16.77 6.20 20.83
C PHE A 475 -15.69 7.04 21.50
N ASP A 476 -15.60 6.93 22.82
CA ASP A 476 -14.52 7.49 23.62
C ASP A 476 -13.52 6.39 23.96
N LEU A 477 -12.24 6.75 23.96
CA LEU A 477 -11.14 5.88 24.34
C LEU A 477 -10.29 6.58 25.39
N ARG A 478 -10.06 5.92 26.53
CA ARG A 478 -9.21 6.42 27.60
C ARG A 478 -8.12 5.42 27.92
N ASP A 479 -6.87 5.88 27.93
CA ASP A 479 -5.76 5.14 28.52
C ASP A 479 -5.77 5.36 30.03
N LEU A 480 -5.98 4.28 30.79
CA LEU A 480 -6.08 4.31 32.25
C LEU A 480 -4.74 4.59 32.93
N ARG A 481 -3.62 4.31 32.24
CA ARG A 481 -2.27 4.54 32.79
C ARG A 481 -1.87 6.00 32.69
N SER A 482 -1.99 6.59 31.51
CA SER A 482 -1.62 8.00 31.30
C SER A 482 -2.75 8.96 31.70
N GLY A 483 -3.99 8.49 31.76
CA GLY A 483 -5.18 9.31 31.94
C GLY A 483 -5.63 10.04 30.67
N ARG A 484 -4.88 9.94 29.57
CA ARG A 484 -5.21 10.57 28.28
C ARG A 484 -6.52 10.01 27.74
N GLN A 485 -7.33 10.89 27.18
CA GLN A 485 -8.64 10.55 26.63
C GLN A 485 -8.81 11.16 25.24
N ALA A 486 -9.29 10.34 24.31
CA ALA A 486 -9.83 10.77 23.04
C ALA A 486 -11.36 10.61 23.09
N ARG A 487 -12.10 11.60 22.60
CA ARG A 487 -13.57 11.61 22.64
C ARG A 487 -14.14 11.68 21.25
N ARG A 488 -15.36 11.16 21.09
CA ARG A 488 -16.12 11.23 19.83
C ARG A 488 -15.35 10.69 18.62
N LEU A 489 -14.54 9.65 18.85
CA LEU A 489 -13.80 8.99 17.79
C LEU A 489 -14.76 8.27 16.85
N GLY A 490 -14.40 8.27 15.58
CA GLY A 490 -14.88 7.30 14.61
C GLY A 490 -16.12 7.70 13.84
N ALA A 491 -16.40 8.99 13.75
CA ALA A 491 -17.42 9.51 12.84
C ALA A 491 -17.04 9.19 11.38
N LEU A 492 -18.01 8.71 10.60
CA LEU A 492 -17.86 8.54 9.16
C LEU A 492 -18.29 9.84 8.49
N VAL A 493 -17.38 10.47 7.75
CA VAL A 493 -17.63 11.74 7.06
C VAL A 493 -17.50 11.52 5.57
N SER A 494 -18.58 11.85 4.84
CA SER A 494 -18.67 11.73 3.40
C SER A 494 -18.75 13.10 2.75
N GLN A 495 -18.03 13.27 1.65
CA GLN A 495 -18.10 14.46 0.80
C GLN A 495 -18.22 14.02 -0.66
N SER A 496 -18.98 14.74 -1.49
CA SER A 496 -19.03 14.44 -2.92
C SER A 496 -17.65 14.58 -3.57
N ASP A 497 -17.38 13.70 -4.53
CA ASP A 497 -16.13 13.64 -5.29
C ASP A 497 -16.42 13.80 -6.78
N ILE A 498 -16.02 14.94 -7.33
CA ILE A 498 -16.08 15.26 -8.76
C ILE A 498 -14.72 15.08 -9.46
N GLY A 499 -13.79 14.39 -8.81
CA GLY A 499 -12.50 14.02 -9.35
C GLY A 499 -12.57 12.83 -10.29
N ASP A 500 -11.45 12.11 -10.37
CA ASP A 500 -11.28 10.93 -11.22
C ASP A 500 -10.46 9.87 -10.50
N THR A 501 -10.02 8.78 -11.13
CA THR A 501 -9.25 7.72 -10.44
C THR A 501 -7.90 8.16 -9.87
N TYR A 502 -7.39 9.34 -10.23
CA TYR A 502 -6.09 9.82 -9.76
C TYR A 502 -6.21 10.70 -8.52
N ASP A 503 -7.13 11.68 -8.54
CA ASP A 503 -7.24 12.67 -7.48
C ASP A 503 -8.69 12.94 -7.07
N PHE A 504 -8.88 13.20 -5.78
CA PHE A 504 -10.14 13.69 -5.22
C PHE A 504 -10.34 15.16 -5.61
N SER A 505 -11.57 15.53 -5.97
CA SER A 505 -11.95 16.94 -6.12
C SER A 505 -13.30 17.20 -5.46
N ASP A 506 -13.37 18.23 -4.63
CA ASP A 506 -14.58 18.60 -3.93
C ASP A 506 -15.49 19.54 -4.74
N ILE A 507 -16.73 19.68 -4.26
CA ILE A 507 -17.66 20.72 -4.72
C ILE A 507 -17.54 21.93 -3.78
N PRO A 508 -17.08 23.10 -4.26
CA PRO A 508 -16.89 24.27 -3.40
C PRO A 508 -18.18 24.67 -2.65
N GLY A 509 -18.08 24.79 -1.33
CA GLY A 509 -19.19 25.18 -0.46
C GLY A 509 -20.12 24.03 -0.04
N GLU A 510 -19.88 22.80 -0.50
CA GLU A 510 -20.58 21.63 0.01
C GLU A 510 -20.21 21.39 1.48
N VAL A 511 -21.22 21.11 2.31
CA VAL A 511 -21.02 20.69 3.70
C VAL A 511 -20.96 19.15 3.74
N PRO A 512 -19.84 18.55 4.20
CA PRO A 512 -19.74 17.10 4.33
C PRO A 512 -20.82 16.53 5.26
N ARG A 513 -21.27 15.32 4.96
CA ARG A 513 -22.26 14.59 5.76
C ARG A 513 -21.56 13.66 6.74
N SER A 514 -21.97 13.69 8.01
CA SER A 514 -21.38 12.88 9.07
C SER A 514 -22.36 11.84 9.59
N SER A 515 -21.86 10.66 9.97
CA SER A 515 -22.63 9.68 10.76
C SER A 515 -22.87 10.15 12.19
N ALA A 516 -22.05 11.08 12.69
CA ALA A 516 -22.28 11.71 13.99
C ALA A 516 -23.59 12.53 13.93
N GLY A 517 -24.51 12.25 14.85
CA GLY A 517 -25.88 12.75 14.84
C GLY A 517 -26.92 11.75 14.32
N GLY A 518 -26.48 10.60 13.78
CA GLY A 518 -27.34 9.45 13.49
C GLY A 518 -27.72 8.68 14.75
N VAL A 519 -28.47 7.58 14.57
CA VAL A 519 -28.84 6.65 15.65
C VAL A 519 -28.39 5.24 15.28
N CYS A 520 -27.56 4.66 16.11
CA CYS A 520 -27.06 3.30 16.04
C CYS A 520 -27.74 2.43 17.10
N ARG A 521 -27.93 1.15 16.76
CA ARG A 521 -28.25 0.11 17.74
C ARG A 521 -26.96 -0.37 18.38
N LEU A 522 -26.90 -0.30 19.71
CA LEU A 522 -25.72 -0.68 20.48
C LEU A 522 -25.88 -2.09 21.08
N ARG A 523 -24.80 -2.88 21.04
CA ARG A 523 -24.72 -4.18 21.74
C ARG A 523 -23.37 -4.35 22.39
N ARG A 524 -23.34 -5.00 23.55
CA ARG A 524 -22.12 -5.41 24.24
C ARG A 524 -22.17 -6.92 24.44
N ARG A 525 -21.15 -7.62 23.98
CA ARG A 525 -20.93 -9.04 24.29
C ARG A 525 -19.72 -9.18 25.22
N SER A 526 -19.95 -9.81 26.36
CA SER A 526 -18.89 -10.17 27.30
C SER A 526 -18.64 -11.66 27.18
N TRP A 527 -17.54 -12.03 26.53
CA TRP A 527 -17.16 -13.39 26.22
C TRP A 527 -16.45 -14.07 27.40
N VAL A 528 -16.47 -15.40 27.42
CA VAL A 528 -15.60 -16.20 28.29
C VAL A 528 -14.13 -15.80 28.07
N GLY A 529 -13.32 -15.86 29.11
CA GLY A 529 -11.94 -15.35 29.09
C GLY A 529 -11.83 -13.82 29.18
N GLY A 530 -12.94 -13.10 29.35
CA GLY A 530 -12.94 -11.66 29.66
C GLY A 530 -12.79 -10.72 28.45
N LEU A 531 -12.86 -11.24 27.22
CA LEU A 531 -12.91 -10.43 26.01
C LEU A 531 -14.24 -9.68 25.94
N ILE A 532 -14.20 -8.38 25.66
CA ILE A 532 -15.40 -7.56 25.49
C ILE A 532 -15.48 -7.07 24.05
N GLU A 533 -16.68 -7.16 23.46
CA GLU A 533 -17.01 -6.68 22.14
C GLU A 533 -18.15 -5.66 22.24
N LEU A 534 -17.93 -4.45 21.75
CA LEU A 534 -18.93 -3.40 21.60
C LEU A 534 -19.28 -3.23 20.12
N ILE A 535 -20.57 -3.19 19.80
CA ILE A 535 -21.08 -3.17 18.43
C ILE A 535 -22.03 -1.99 18.28
N ALA A 536 -21.82 -1.15 17.26
CA ALA A 536 -22.74 -0.12 16.82
C ALA A 536 -23.18 -0.38 15.37
N GLU A 537 -24.47 -0.60 15.17
CA GLU A 537 -25.09 -0.82 13.85
C GLU A 537 -25.91 0.42 13.46
N GLY A 538 -25.58 1.05 12.34
CA GLY A 538 -26.21 2.31 11.91
C GLY A 538 -26.21 2.49 10.39
N SER A 539 -26.64 3.66 9.95
CA SER A 539 -26.63 4.07 8.54
C SER A 539 -26.25 5.55 8.41
N LEU A 540 -25.56 5.88 7.34
CA LEU A 540 -25.28 7.26 6.92
C LEU A 540 -26.07 7.57 5.65
N ARG A 541 -26.89 8.63 5.66
CA ARG A 541 -27.65 9.07 4.47
C ARG A 541 -26.85 10.01 3.59
N LEU A 542 -26.65 9.63 2.33
CA LEU A 542 -25.83 10.32 1.35
C LEU A 542 -26.60 10.60 0.06
N PRO A 543 -26.25 11.63 -0.72
CA PRO A 543 -26.66 11.75 -2.11
C PRO A 543 -26.34 10.46 -2.87
N MET A 544 -27.26 10.01 -3.71
CA MET A 544 -27.07 8.77 -4.49
C MET A 544 -25.84 8.82 -5.41
N ALA A 545 -25.58 9.99 -6.02
CA ALA A 545 -24.48 10.24 -6.95
C ALA A 545 -24.29 11.76 -7.12
N VAL A 546 -23.30 12.15 -7.92
CA VAL A 546 -23.14 13.54 -8.39
C VAL A 546 -23.55 13.63 -9.85
N ASP A 547 -24.34 14.64 -10.22
CA ASP A 547 -24.63 14.93 -11.61
C ASP A 547 -23.36 15.44 -12.30
N SER A 548 -22.85 14.70 -13.29
CA SER A 548 -21.61 15.02 -14.00
C SER A 548 -21.68 16.31 -14.82
N ALA A 549 -22.85 16.73 -15.29
CA ALA A 549 -23.03 17.92 -16.13
C ALA A 549 -23.13 19.19 -15.27
N THR A 550 -23.87 19.13 -14.16
CA THR A 550 -24.05 20.29 -13.27
C THR A 550 -23.05 20.35 -12.12
N ARG A 551 -22.33 19.25 -11.85
CA ARG A 551 -21.44 19.07 -10.69
C ARG A 551 -22.15 19.34 -9.36
N THR A 552 -23.38 18.86 -9.25
CA THR A 552 -24.20 19.00 -8.04
C THR A 552 -24.59 17.62 -7.48
N PRO A 553 -24.56 17.41 -6.15
CA PRO A 553 -25.02 16.16 -5.57
C PRO A 553 -26.52 15.95 -5.81
N SER A 554 -26.94 14.70 -6.00
CA SER A 554 -28.36 14.35 -6.12
C SER A 554 -29.17 14.78 -4.89
N ALA A 555 -30.41 15.21 -5.11
CA ALA A 555 -31.37 15.43 -4.03
C ALA A 555 -31.87 14.12 -3.41
N ASP A 556 -31.83 13.02 -4.18
CA ASP A 556 -32.22 11.70 -3.71
C ASP A 556 -31.15 11.14 -2.78
N LEU A 557 -31.55 10.82 -1.56
CA LEU A 557 -30.67 10.28 -0.53
C LEU A 557 -30.82 8.77 -0.40
N ILE A 558 -29.70 8.07 -0.28
CA ILE A 558 -29.62 6.62 -0.05
C ILE A 558 -28.88 6.33 1.26
N ASP A 559 -29.24 5.20 1.88
CA ASP A 559 -28.63 4.69 3.10
C ASP A 559 -27.35 3.91 2.80
N LEU A 560 -26.24 4.30 3.43
CA LEU A 560 -24.99 3.55 3.52
C LEU A 560 -24.96 2.85 4.88
N PRO A 561 -25.39 1.58 4.98
CA PRO A 561 -25.40 0.86 6.25
C PRO A 561 -23.97 0.50 6.68
N PHE A 562 -23.71 0.60 7.98
CA PHE A 562 -22.42 0.27 8.56
C PHE A 562 -22.56 -0.47 9.91
N THR A 563 -21.50 -1.20 10.26
CA THR A 563 -21.31 -1.81 11.57
C THR A 563 -19.91 -1.51 12.06
N LEU A 564 -19.81 -0.85 13.21
CA LEU A 564 -18.57 -0.62 13.92
C LEU A 564 -18.46 -1.65 15.05
N THR A 565 -17.39 -2.43 15.08
CA THR A 565 -17.10 -3.40 16.13
C THR A 565 -15.79 -3.04 16.83
N LEU A 566 -15.84 -2.84 18.14
CA LEU A 566 -14.72 -2.51 19.01
C LEU A 566 -14.44 -3.72 19.92
N VAL A 567 -13.24 -4.27 19.86
CA VAL A 567 -12.86 -5.44 20.66
C VAL A 567 -11.76 -5.10 21.64
N LEU A 568 -12.04 -5.36 22.90
CA LEU A 568 -11.18 -5.06 24.03
C LEU A 568 -10.77 -6.36 24.74
N ALA A 569 -9.55 -6.82 24.47
CA ALA A 569 -8.98 -8.01 25.10
C ALA A 569 -8.38 -7.70 26.48
N PRO A 570 -8.47 -8.59 27.47
CA PRO A 570 -7.87 -8.40 28.79
C PRO A 570 -6.39 -8.01 28.71
N GLY A 571 -6.02 -6.94 29.43
CA GLY A 571 -4.63 -6.46 29.51
C GLY A 571 -4.03 -5.91 28.21
N SER A 572 -4.80 -5.83 27.12
CA SER A 572 -4.38 -5.22 25.86
C SER A 572 -4.29 -3.70 25.99
N ASP A 573 -3.22 -3.10 25.48
CA ASP A 573 -3.01 -1.66 25.36
C ASP A 573 -3.49 -1.09 24.01
N ARG A 574 -4.18 -1.92 23.22
CA ARG A 574 -4.78 -1.56 21.93
C ARG A 574 -6.24 -1.98 21.85
N LEU A 575 -7.02 -1.14 21.17
CA LEU A 575 -8.41 -1.39 20.80
C LEU A 575 -8.45 -1.90 19.36
N GLU A 576 -8.99 -3.09 19.14
CA GLU A 576 -9.18 -3.63 17.79
C GLU A 576 -10.49 -3.08 17.23
N VAL A 577 -10.43 -2.45 16.05
CA VAL A 577 -11.59 -1.81 15.42
C VAL A 577 -11.86 -2.48 14.08
N THR A 578 -13.10 -2.88 13.83
CA THR A 578 -13.56 -3.36 12.54
C THR A 578 -14.74 -2.50 12.08
N LEU A 579 -14.58 -1.81 10.96
CA LEU A 579 -15.66 -1.12 10.26
C LEU A 579 -16.09 -1.99 9.06
N ARG A 580 -17.36 -2.39 9.05
CA ARG A 580 -18.00 -3.02 7.89
C ARG A 580 -19.03 -2.04 7.32
N LEU A 581 -19.07 -1.91 6.00
CA LEU A 581 -20.03 -1.06 5.31
C LEU A 581 -20.45 -1.72 4.00
N THR A 582 -21.64 -1.37 3.54
CA THR A 582 -22.09 -1.65 2.16
C THR A 582 -22.18 -0.31 1.45
N ASN A 583 -21.27 -0.03 0.52
CA ASN A 583 -21.35 1.21 -0.24
C ASN A 583 -22.50 1.15 -1.24
N THR A 584 -23.43 2.09 -1.15
CA THR A 584 -24.64 2.20 -1.97
C THR A 584 -24.69 3.52 -2.76
N ALA A 585 -23.73 4.42 -2.54
CA ALA A 585 -23.63 5.73 -3.19
C ALA A 585 -22.43 5.79 -4.14
N ALA A 586 -22.55 6.61 -5.19
CA ALA A 586 -21.48 6.93 -6.12
C ALA A 586 -20.89 8.32 -5.86
N ASP A 587 -19.75 8.61 -6.50
CA ASP A 587 -19.14 9.95 -6.60
C ASP A 587 -18.95 10.63 -5.23
N HIS A 588 -18.27 9.93 -4.31
CA HIS A 588 -18.01 10.41 -2.96
C HIS A 588 -16.70 9.86 -2.38
N ARG A 589 -16.12 10.62 -1.44
CA ARG A 589 -15.01 10.21 -0.58
C ARG A 589 -15.52 10.04 0.84
N LEU A 590 -15.27 8.86 1.43
CA LEU A 590 -15.62 8.55 2.82
C LEU A 590 -14.36 8.50 3.68
N ARG A 591 -14.35 9.24 4.79
CA ARG A 591 -13.24 9.30 5.75
C ARG A 591 -13.71 8.92 7.15
N TRP A 592 -12.80 8.36 7.94
CA TRP A 592 -12.98 8.06 9.35
C TRP A 592 -12.30 9.14 10.18
N HIS A 593 -13.10 9.94 10.88
CA HIS A 593 -12.66 11.12 11.61
C HIS A 593 -12.41 10.79 13.09
N LEU A 594 -11.25 11.21 13.57
CA LEU A 594 -10.74 10.88 14.90
C LEU A 594 -10.21 12.15 15.57
N PRO A 595 -11.05 12.84 16.37
CA PRO A 595 -10.62 14.01 17.11
C PRO A 595 -9.37 13.75 17.96
N LEU A 596 -8.38 14.62 17.84
CA LEU A 596 -7.11 14.47 18.51
C LEU A 596 -7.25 14.87 19.99
N PRO A 597 -6.68 14.08 20.92
CA PRO A 597 -6.57 14.47 22.33
C PRO A 597 -5.85 15.80 22.55
N GLU A 598 -4.84 16.06 21.73
CA GLU A 598 -3.94 17.22 21.83
C GLU A 598 -3.70 17.79 20.43
N ALA A 599 -3.51 19.11 20.33
CA ALA A 599 -3.09 19.73 19.07
C ALA A 599 -1.71 19.19 18.64
N ALA A 600 -1.53 19.02 17.33
CA ALA A 600 -0.35 18.48 16.70
C ALA A 600 0.23 19.49 15.70
N SER A 601 1.53 19.76 15.83
CA SER A 601 2.35 20.46 14.83
C SER A 601 2.78 19.55 13.69
N ASP A 602 2.78 18.25 13.94
CA ASP A 602 3.27 17.23 13.02
C ASP A 602 2.51 15.92 13.19
N SER A 603 2.58 15.09 12.15
CA SER A 603 2.05 13.74 12.10
C SER A 603 3.17 12.75 11.83
N LEU A 604 2.98 11.52 12.27
CA LEU A 604 3.85 10.39 12.00
C LEU A 604 3.10 9.36 11.15
N ALA A 605 3.76 8.77 10.16
CA ALA A 605 3.20 7.68 9.40
C ALA A 605 4.22 6.56 9.22
N GLY A 606 3.78 5.32 9.42
CA GLY A 606 4.53 4.15 9.01
C GLY A 606 4.45 3.98 7.51
N ILE A 607 5.59 4.07 6.83
CA ILE A 607 5.75 3.70 5.42
C ILE A 607 6.63 2.44 5.34
N LYS A 608 7.18 2.14 4.16
CA LYS A 608 8.03 0.95 3.98
C LYS A 608 9.32 1.15 4.76
N PHE A 609 9.69 0.21 5.63
CA PHE A 609 10.95 0.19 6.39
C PHE A 609 11.20 1.32 7.41
N GLN A 610 10.47 2.44 7.38
CA GLN A 610 10.61 3.52 8.37
C GLN A 610 9.31 4.23 8.77
N THR A 611 9.43 5.08 9.79
CA THR A 611 8.42 6.08 10.16
C THR A 611 8.82 7.45 9.62
N VAL A 612 7.94 8.08 8.86
CA VAL A 612 8.12 9.46 8.38
C VAL A 612 7.36 10.45 9.24
N ARG A 613 7.90 11.67 9.36
CA ARG A 613 7.27 12.81 10.04
C ARG A 613 6.87 13.86 9.02
N ARG A 614 5.65 14.38 9.10
CA ARG A 614 5.11 15.41 8.20
C ARG A 614 4.49 16.55 9.00
N PRO A 615 4.75 17.83 8.69
CA PRO A 615 4.13 18.95 9.37
C PRO A 615 2.62 18.99 9.12
N VAL A 616 1.86 19.47 10.09
CA VAL A 616 0.41 19.73 9.95
C VAL A 616 0.20 21.15 9.44
N GLY A 617 -0.78 21.36 8.55
CA GLY A 617 -1.22 22.70 8.16
C GLY A 617 -0.90 23.14 6.73
N SER A 618 -0.69 22.22 5.80
CA SER A 618 -0.68 22.54 4.37
C SER A 618 -2.08 22.88 3.87
N ALA A 619 -2.22 23.95 3.09
CA ALA A 619 -3.46 24.27 2.38
C ALA A 619 -3.54 23.45 1.06
N PRO A 620 -4.75 23.15 0.54
CA PRO A 620 -4.89 22.59 -0.80
C PRO A 620 -4.22 23.49 -1.85
N VAL A 621 -3.59 22.87 -2.85
CA VAL A 621 -2.96 23.57 -3.98
C VAL A 621 -3.99 23.76 -5.10
N GLY A 622 -4.09 24.99 -5.61
CA GLY A 622 -5.02 25.38 -6.67
C GLY A 622 -6.18 26.25 -6.18
N ALA A 623 -6.53 27.30 -6.94
CA ALA A 623 -7.59 28.24 -6.58
C ALA A 623 -9.00 27.80 -7.03
N VAL A 624 -9.09 26.85 -7.97
CA VAL A 624 -10.34 26.34 -8.56
C VAL A 624 -10.21 24.82 -8.75
N ALA A 625 -11.32 24.09 -8.69
CA ALA A 625 -11.36 22.65 -8.92
C ALA A 625 -10.79 22.26 -10.30
N PRO A 626 -10.00 21.17 -10.41
CA PRO A 626 -9.63 20.26 -9.32
C PRO A 626 -8.55 20.86 -8.39
N ARG A 627 -8.81 20.82 -7.08
CA ARG A 627 -7.85 21.22 -6.05
C ARG A 627 -7.11 19.99 -5.56
N ILE A 628 -5.80 20.10 -5.37
CA ILE A 628 -4.99 19.01 -4.82
C ILE A 628 -4.98 19.16 -3.31
N PHE A 629 -5.64 18.24 -2.62
CA PHE A 629 -5.68 18.20 -1.16
C PHE A 629 -4.37 17.62 -0.60
N PRO A 630 -3.91 18.09 0.58
CA PRO A 630 -2.68 17.65 1.21
C PRO A 630 -2.86 16.31 1.94
N GLU A 631 -3.42 15.32 1.24
CA GLU A 631 -3.49 13.96 1.74
C GLU A 631 -2.11 13.33 1.73
N HIS A 632 -1.83 12.52 2.74
CA HIS A 632 -0.53 11.85 2.90
C HIS A 632 -0.69 10.34 2.94
N PRO A 633 0.25 9.59 2.34
CA PRO A 633 0.24 8.14 2.38
C PRO A 633 0.65 7.62 3.75
N CYS A 634 -0.05 6.58 4.21
CA CYS A 634 0.37 5.71 5.29
C CYS A 634 0.13 4.25 4.90
N ASP A 635 0.96 3.33 5.38
CA ASP A 635 0.78 1.89 5.16
C ASP A 635 0.42 1.19 6.47
N LEU A 636 1.33 1.26 7.44
CA LEU A 636 1.19 0.55 8.71
C LEU A 636 0.35 1.33 9.72
N PHE A 637 0.61 2.65 9.83
CA PHE A 637 -0.10 3.50 10.77
C PHE A 637 -0.03 4.98 10.39
N ALA A 638 -0.96 5.77 10.91
CA ALA A 638 -0.87 7.22 11.01
C ALA A 638 -1.08 7.65 12.47
N ALA A 639 -0.35 8.66 12.94
CA ALA A 639 -0.42 9.14 14.31
C ALA A 639 -0.24 10.65 14.39
N ALA A 640 -0.98 11.29 15.29
CA ALA A 640 -0.88 12.71 15.60
C ALA A 640 -1.52 12.97 16.97
N GLY A 641 -1.12 14.03 17.69
CA GLY A 641 -1.84 14.53 18.87
C GLY A 641 -2.07 13.51 19.99
N GLY A 642 -1.18 12.53 20.15
CA GLY A 642 -1.32 11.47 21.16
C GLY A 642 -2.24 10.30 20.77
N LEU A 643 -2.69 10.23 19.52
CA LEU A 643 -3.47 9.14 18.94
C LEU A 643 -2.70 8.46 17.80
N ALA A 644 -2.76 7.12 17.72
CA ALA A 644 -2.21 6.34 16.62
C ALA A 644 -3.25 5.34 16.09
N VAL A 645 -3.33 5.22 14.77
CA VAL A 645 -4.26 4.33 14.06
C VAL A 645 -3.44 3.42 13.17
N PHE A 646 -3.58 2.11 13.37
CA PHE A 646 -2.92 1.11 12.55
C PHE A 646 -3.87 0.66 11.44
N SER A 647 -3.36 0.58 10.21
CA SER A 647 -4.10 0.10 9.04
C SER A 647 -3.53 -1.25 8.59
N ALA A 648 -4.40 -2.09 8.05
CA ALA A 648 -3.99 -3.39 7.49
C ALA A 648 -3.45 -3.29 6.06
N PHE A 649 -3.55 -2.12 5.44
CA PHE A 649 -3.17 -1.85 4.06
C PHE A 649 -2.99 -0.33 3.83
N PRO A 650 -2.34 0.08 2.71
CA PRO A 650 -2.11 1.49 2.40
C PRO A 650 -3.36 2.35 2.35
N ARG A 651 -3.29 3.54 2.95
CA ARG A 651 -4.36 4.55 2.98
C ARG A 651 -3.79 5.95 2.87
N ASN A 652 -4.69 6.90 2.59
CA ASN A 652 -4.40 8.30 2.81
C ASN A 652 -4.93 8.76 4.16
N TYR A 653 -4.21 9.69 4.78
CA TYR A 653 -4.66 10.41 5.95
C TYR A 653 -4.39 11.91 5.81
N GLU A 654 -5.09 12.70 6.62
CA GLU A 654 -4.92 14.15 6.74
C GLU A 654 -5.15 14.54 8.21
N VAL A 655 -4.44 15.56 8.71
CA VAL A 655 -4.80 16.22 9.97
C VAL A 655 -5.57 17.49 9.62
N VAL A 656 -6.87 17.46 9.88
CA VAL A 656 -7.82 18.52 9.48
C VAL A 656 -8.27 19.34 10.69
N ALA A 657 -8.82 20.52 10.44
CA ALA A 657 -9.58 21.25 11.45
C ALA A 657 -10.97 20.61 11.63
N GLY A 658 -11.32 20.32 12.87
CA GLY A 658 -12.63 19.89 13.33
C GLY A 658 -13.35 20.95 14.16
N ALA A 659 -14.50 20.60 14.72
CA ALA A 659 -15.33 21.54 15.49
C ALA A 659 -14.66 22.02 16.80
N ASP A 660 -14.00 21.10 17.50
CA ASP A 660 -13.43 21.34 18.84
C ASP A 660 -11.89 21.29 18.87
N GLY A 661 -11.23 21.25 17.70
CA GLY A 661 -9.78 21.09 17.59
C GLY A 661 -9.35 20.46 16.27
N GLN A 662 -8.21 19.78 16.27
CA GLN A 662 -7.75 19.02 15.10
C GLN A 662 -8.27 17.59 15.14
N GLU A 663 -8.43 16.99 13.95
CA GLU A 663 -8.85 15.59 13.79
C GLU A 663 -7.89 14.86 12.85
N LEU A 664 -7.58 13.61 13.16
CA LEU A 664 -6.94 12.70 12.20
C LEU A 664 -8.04 12.09 11.33
N ALA A 665 -8.08 12.45 10.05
CA ALA A 665 -9.02 11.93 9.07
C ALA A 665 -8.33 10.85 8.20
N LEU A 666 -8.80 9.60 8.29
CA LEU A 666 -8.27 8.48 7.52
C LEU A 666 -9.24 8.11 6.39
N SER A 667 -8.78 8.07 5.15
CA SER A 667 -9.64 7.72 4.01
C SER A 667 -10.02 6.23 4.03
N VAL A 668 -11.33 5.97 4.02
CA VAL A 668 -11.93 4.62 4.07
C VAL A 668 -12.08 4.07 2.67
N LEU A 669 -12.74 4.85 1.79
CA LEU A 669 -12.92 4.54 0.37
C LEU A 669 -13.16 5.83 -0.42
N ARG A 670 -12.96 5.73 -1.74
CA ARG A 670 -13.34 6.74 -2.71
C ARG A 670 -14.03 6.06 -3.89
N SER A 671 -15.19 6.60 -4.29
CA SER A 671 -15.97 6.10 -5.40
C SER A 671 -16.06 7.19 -6.46
N VAL A 672 -15.62 6.88 -7.69
CA VAL A 672 -15.62 7.80 -8.83
C VAL A 672 -15.95 7.03 -10.10
N SER A 673 -16.55 7.73 -11.06
CA SER A 673 -17.04 7.14 -12.32
C SER A 673 -16.09 7.32 -13.51
N TRP A 674 -15.01 8.10 -13.36
CA TRP A 674 -14.11 8.50 -14.45
C TRP A 674 -12.68 8.05 -14.19
N LEU A 675 -12.04 7.49 -15.22
CA LEU A 675 -10.60 7.24 -15.24
C LEU A 675 -9.83 8.55 -15.11
N THR A 676 -10.11 9.47 -16.03
CA THR A 676 -9.57 10.83 -16.05
C THR A 676 -10.73 11.78 -16.27
N ASN A 677 -10.77 12.88 -15.52
CA ASN A 677 -11.81 13.89 -15.65
C ASN A 677 -11.74 14.52 -17.06
N PRO A 678 -12.84 14.58 -17.83
CA PRO A 678 -12.86 15.13 -19.18
C PRO A 678 -12.58 16.64 -19.28
#